data_AF-A0A9P0C9E9-F1
#
_entry.id   AF-A0A9P0C9E9-F1
#
_cell.length_a   1.000
_cell.length_b   1.000
_cell.length_c   1.000
_cell.angle_alpha   90.00
_cell.angle_beta   90.00
_cell.angle_gamma   90.00
#
_symmetry.space_group_name_H-M   'P 1'
#
loop_
_entity.id
_entity.type
_entity.pdbx_description
1 polymer ?
#
loop_
_entity_poly.entity_id
_entity_poly.type
_entity_poly.pdbx_seq_one_letter_code
_entity_poly.pdbx_strand_id
1 'polypeptide(L)'
;MDHIRQYDWCSTEPDIYFVAENDIDNCVTEKILRNQFHDPLIDSESEDEGKPKETLNWDEIFSKKKNDKRFQNVVQGIHAVPPFPKLSALTGQQHYQCLKVLCSQCPDVLPHEFIPRPTKQDHRIFEEVKAVYEKEQQEFINWAKSLWTSSHCARALRPKPPIEMVYEAEFKVRANSLQSFPKNYALAAQIPLQTPNSKCDMVHQEHIIKVNVSSLPQIEYPDMTKRITIMKPCPIPEPCNKHLCRFILPSESTMTILPLTEIHRELAQFAFDKGATTIASESALRCLMQDARQWMLPVSVCSAVNAEGDSSNVVVLGSEFSIHKESAQMRTYKAFRRLLQYTLVSPTEADLPNNKHYAMTKKANETDSGNKKQEIDESDEEDHLIIDTDMVDNNQMETTDEDTPLEEYKSPRRSDRIAKEAHNSSNESTNKIGFYNCTCKDTAFESATPRSYRRWRVRDLARGRHDLVVHCPHRARIHSEEVILEPIPEYQIDLGGSEQPPDIVRSLALAMMLRKNASILNVRIDCGTGDIVRVEGAGMNNNEQVRSDVCGRLYSALDQLQGLVPGHYLLMHQPGHGSNALLYRAGGAGAGAGALQLQFCSQQLAEADEAAAVRAPPTLAPVLLPAHKFRKILPCAFTPHERQVAKESRRPVTRQKTPPQAIKWPKRKRRKNKNTN
;
A
#
# COMPACT_ATOMS: atom_id res chain seq x y z
N MET A 1 -17.58 29.16 -22.78
CA MET A 1 -16.61 29.47 -23.88
C MET A 1 -16.41 30.98 -23.95
N ASP A 2 -17.51 31.71 -24.15
CA ASP A 2 -17.90 33.05 -23.67
C ASP A 2 -16.78 33.93 -23.09
N HIS A 3 -16.14 33.55 -21.98
CA HIS A 3 -15.01 34.29 -21.40
C HIS A 3 -13.81 34.54 -22.32
N ILE A 4 -13.62 33.75 -23.39
CA ILE A 4 -12.59 34.02 -24.42
C ILE A 4 -13.13 35.01 -25.47
N ARG A 5 -14.37 34.80 -25.92
CA ARG A 5 -15.03 35.66 -26.93
C ARG A 5 -15.27 37.09 -26.43
N GLN A 6 -15.26 37.34 -25.12
CA GLN A 6 -15.26 38.68 -24.52
C GLN A 6 -13.97 39.49 -24.77
N TYR A 7 -12.88 38.86 -25.20
CA TYR A 7 -11.59 39.51 -25.49
C TYR A 7 -11.16 39.36 -26.96
N ASP A 8 -12.00 38.76 -27.81
CA ASP A 8 -11.75 38.55 -29.23
C ASP A 8 -12.72 39.43 -30.02
N TRP A 9 -12.23 40.46 -30.71
CA TRP A 9 -13.04 41.53 -31.32
C TRP A 9 -13.68 41.10 -32.65
N CYS A 10 -14.52 40.06 -32.61
CA CYS A 10 -15.38 39.66 -33.73
C CYS A 10 -16.56 40.63 -33.88
N SER A 11 -16.93 40.93 -35.12
CA SER A 11 -18.03 41.86 -35.48
C SER A 11 -19.43 41.25 -35.40
N THR A 12 -19.55 39.93 -35.26
CA THR A 12 -20.82 39.18 -35.28
C THR A 12 -21.41 38.93 -33.90
N GLU A 13 -22.75 38.91 -33.84
CA GLU A 13 -23.48 38.65 -32.60
C GLU A 13 -23.25 37.20 -32.09
N PRO A 14 -23.31 36.98 -30.76
CA PRO A 14 -22.81 35.74 -30.17
C PRO A 14 -23.82 34.60 -30.23
N ASP A 15 -23.82 33.82 -31.32
CA ASP A 15 -24.61 32.58 -31.38
C ASP A 15 -23.88 31.38 -32.02
N ILE A 16 -24.22 30.18 -31.52
CA ILE A 16 -23.82 28.79 -31.86
C ILE A 16 -22.32 28.49 -32.10
N TYR A 17 -21.60 29.25 -32.92
CA TYR A 17 -20.22 28.98 -33.36
C TYR A 17 -19.21 29.94 -32.70
N PHE A 18 -17.95 29.50 -32.57
CA PHE A 18 -16.89 30.31 -31.91
C PHE A 18 -16.39 31.47 -32.79
N VAL A 19 -16.17 31.19 -34.07
CA VAL A 19 -15.87 32.15 -35.15
C VAL A 19 -16.59 31.61 -36.40
N ALA A 20 -17.28 32.47 -37.16
CA ALA A 20 -17.84 32.09 -38.46
C ALA A 20 -16.79 32.24 -39.55
N GLU A 21 -16.91 31.53 -40.67
CA GLU A 21 -15.89 31.52 -41.75
C GLU A 21 -15.59 32.93 -42.28
N ASN A 22 -16.61 33.80 -42.33
CA ASN A 22 -16.50 35.21 -42.72
C ASN A 22 -15.78 36.11 -41.70
N ASP A 23 -15.66 35.69 -40.44
CA ASP A 23 -15.02 36.45 -39.35
C ASP A 23 -13.55 36.00 -39.11
N ILE A 24 -13.10 34.91 -39.74
CA ILE A 24 -11.77 34.31 -39.55
C ILE A 24 -10.66 35.35 -39.74
N ASP A 25 -10.64 36.03 -40.88
CA ASP A 25 -9.61 37.03 -41.20
C ASP A 25 -9.73 38.33 -40.36
N ASN A 26 -10.77 38.46 -39.51
CA ASN A 26 -10.95 39.59 -38.60
C ASN A 26 -10.62 39.26 -37.13
N CYS A 27 -10.83 38.02 -36.71
CA CYS A 27 -10.56 37.50 -35.37
C CYS A 27 -9.12 37.81 -34.88
N VAL A 28 -9.02 38.28 -33.63
CA VAL A 28 -7.74 38.62 -32.98
C VAL A 28 -6.92 37.37 -32.72
N THR A 29 -7.55 36.30 -32.24
CA THR A 29 -6.87 35.00 -32.02
C THR A 29 -6.29 34.45 -33.32
N GLU A 30 -6.99 34.61 -34.44
CA GLU A 30 -6.57 34.11 -35.76
C GLU A 30 -5.39 34.92 -36.32
N LYS A 31 -5.47 36.25 -36.23
CA LYS A 31 -4.34 37.15 -36.52
C LYS A 31 -3.11 36.86 -35.67
N ILE A 32 -3.26 36.50 -34.40
CA ILE A 32 -2.14 36.08 -33.54
C ILE A 32 -1.52 34.77 -34.08
N LEU A 33 -2.35 33.78 -34.45
CA LEU A 33 -1.90 32.49 -34.99
C LEU A 33 -1.26 32.60 -36.39
N ARG A 34 -1.67 33.58 -37.21
CA ARG A 34 -1.06 33.87 -38.53
C ARG A 34 0.15 34.82 -38.47
N ASN A 35 0.60 35.26 -37.29
CA ASN A 35 1.63 36.30 -37.11
C ASN A 35 1.27 37.65 -37.77
N GLN A 36 -0.03 37.97 -37.88
CA GLN A 36 -0.58 39.20 -38.46
C GLN A 36 -1.21 40.14 -37.41
N PHE A 37 -1.16 39.78 -36.13
CA PHE A 37 -1.62 40.66 -35.05
C PHE A 37 -0.65 41.82 -34.83
N HIS A 38 -1.20 43.03 -34.79
CA HIS A 38 -0.48 44.27 -34.53
C HIS A 38 -1.06 44.89 -33.25
N ASP A 39 -0.20 45.22 -32.28
CA ASP A 39 -0.64 45.72 -30.98
C ASP A 39 -0.91 47.24 -31.05
N PRO A 40 -2.18 47.69 -30.91
CA PRO A 40 -2.53 49.10 -31.02
C PRO A 40 -1.99 49.97 -29.87
N LEU A 41 -1.38 49.37 -28.83
CA LEU A 41 -0.73 50.10 -27.73
C LEU A 41 0.74 50.43 -28.00
N ILE A 42 1.32 49.95 -29.12
CA ILE A 42 2.72 50.20 -29.51
C ILE A 42 2.84 51.39 -30.49
N ASP A 43 1.83 51.65 -31.32
CA ASP A 43 1.81 52.75 -32.30
C ASP A 43 1.45 54.11 -31.66
N SER A 44 2.17 54.52 -30.60
CA SER A 44 2.10 55.88 -30.05
C SER A 44 3.48 56.39 -29.65
N GLU A 45 3.84 57.55 -30.21
CA GLU A 45 5.06 58.34 -29.94
C GLU A 45 6.42 57.77 -30.40
N SER A 46 6.58 57.52 -31.71
CA SER A 46 7.76 58.03 -32.45
C SER A 46 7.66 57.85 -33.97
N GLU A 47 7.86 58.93 -34.73
CA GLU A 47 8.20 58.87 -36.16
C GLU A 47 9.72 58.58 -36.31
N ASP A 48 10.10 57.33 -36.60
CA ASP A 48 11.50 56.93 -36.84
C ASP A 48 11.55 55.82 -37.91
N GLU A 49 11.38 56.20 -39.19
CA GLU A 49 11.46 55.29 -40.35
C GLU A 49 12.88 54.75 -40.57
N GLY A 50 13.27 53.71 -39.82
CA GLY A 50 14.60 53.11 -39.98
C GLY A 50 14.83 51.72 -39.38
N LYS A 51 13.93 51.20 -38.54
CA LYS A 51 14.08 49.88 -37.90
C LYS A 51 13.08 48.88 -38.49
N PRO A 52 13.50 47.65 -38.85
CA PRO A 52 12.55 46.60 -39.20
C PRO A 52 11.68 46.30 -37.96
N LYS A 53 10.35 46.39 -38.11
CA LYS A 53 9.41 46.10 -37.01
C LYS A 53 9.67 44.67 -36.52
N GLU A 54 9.88 44.49 -35.21
CA GLU A 54 10.21 43.19 -34.62
C GLU A 54 9.00 42.25 -34.66
N THR A 55 8.86 41.52 -35.77
CA THR A 55 7.86 40.46 -35.90
C THR A 55 8.20 39.31 -34.95
N LEU A 56 7.35 39.13 -33.94
CA LEU A 56 7.46 38.05 -32.96
C LEU A 56 7.36 36.69 -33.67
N ASN A 57 8.52 36.10 -33.98
CA ASN A 57 8.61 34.81 -34.64
C ASN A 57 8.28 33.69 -33.65
N TRP A 58 6.98 33.39 -33.53
CA TRP A 58 6.47 32.35 -32.64
C TRP A 58 7.04 30.96 -32.99
N ASP A 59 7.33 30.66 -34.26
CA ASP A 59 8.00 29.41 -34.64
C ASP A 59 9.44 29.31 -34.13
N GLU A 60 10.17 30.43 -34.05
CA GLU A 60 11.48 30.46 -33.40
C GLU A 60 11.36 30.24 -31.89
N ILE A 61 10.33 30.80 -31.24
CA ILE A 61 10.03 30.60 -29.82
C ILE A 61 9.64 29.13 -29.53
N PHE A 62 8.81 28.53 -30.38
CA PHE A 62 8.37 27.13 -30.24
C PHE A 62 9.47 26.12 -30.62
N SER A 63 10.35 26.45 -31.56
CA SER A 63 11.51 25.60 -31.92
C SER A 63 12.64 25.69 -30.89
N LYS A 64 12.91 26.86 -30.29
CA LYS A 64 13.75 26.97 -29.08
C LYS A 64 13.22 26.07 -27.95
N LYS A 65 11.91 26.15 -27.65
CA LYS A 65 11.21 25.22 -26.72
C LYS A 65 11.23 23.74 -27.12
N LYS A 66 11.53 23.37 -28.37
CA LYS A 66 11.76 21.96 -28.78
C LYS A 66 13.22 21.54 -28.54
N ASN A 67 14.19 22.44 -28.69
CA ASN A 67 15.60 22.15 -28.44
C ASN A 67 15.95 22.11 -26.94
N ASP A 68 15.36 22.99 -26.12
CA ASP A 68 15.56 23.02 -24.65
C ASP A 68 15.16 21.69 -23.96
N LYS A 69 14.31 20.88 -24.60
CA LYS A 69 13.88 19.57 -24.07
C LYS A 69 14.97 18.50 -24.09
N ARG A 70 16.12 18.71 -24.75
CA ARG A 70 17.09 17.63 -24.99
C ARG A 70 17.73 17.03 -23.74
N PHE A 71 17.85 17.77 -22.62
CA PHE A 71 18.44 17.26 -21.37
C PHE A 71 17.78 17.82 -20.08
N GLN A 72 16.45 17.81 -19.98
CA GLN A 72 15.80 17.94 -18.67
C GLN A 72 15.92 16.62 -17.89
N ASN A 73 17.01 16.46 -17.13
CA ASN A 73 17.17 15.39 -16.15
C ASN A 73 15.97 15.39 -15.17
N VAL A 74 15.25 14.27 -15.07
CA VAL A 74 14.11 14.17 -14.15
C VAL A 74 14.63 14.05 -12.71
N VAL A 75 14.51 15.12 -11.93
CA VAL A 75 14.82 15.10 -10.49
C VAL A 75 13.56 14.72 -9.72
N GLN A 76 13.58 13.53 -9.15
CA GLN A 76 12.45 12.97 -8.41
C GLN A 76 12.20 13.74 -7.11
N GLY A 77 10.93 13.91 -6.73
CA GLY A 77 10.53 14.60 -5.49
C GLY A 77 10.91 16.08 -5.42
N ILE A 78 11.08 16.77 -6.56
CA ILE A 78 11.39 18.20 -6.58
C ILE A 78 10.12 19.04 -6.75
N HIS A 79 9.83 19.90 -5.76
CA HIS A 79 8.77 20.91 -5.85
C HIS A 79 9.32 22.31 -5.53
N ALA A 80 8.43 23.27 -5.32
CA ALA A 80 8.77 24.61 -4.83
C ALA A 80 8.92 24.61 -3.31
N VAL A 81 10.13 24.87 -2.81
CA VAL A 81 10.40 24.96 -1.37
C VAL A 81 9.68 26.17 -0.77
N PRO A 82 9.06 26.07 0.42
CA PRO A 82 8.65 27.25 1.17
C PRO A 82 9.86 28.18 1.44
N PRO A 83 9.68 29.51 1.45
CA PRO A 83 10.80 30.43 1.64
C PRO A 83 11.44 30.23 3.02
N PHE A 84 12.76 30.11 3.04
CA PHE A 84 13.53 29.83 4.27
C PHE A 84 13.49 31.05 5.20
N PRO A 85 13.39 30.88 6.53
CA PRO A 85 13.32 32.00 7.47
C PRO A 85 14.64 32.76 7.62
N LYS A 86 15.76 32.13 7.24
CA LYS A 86 17.12 32.69 7.31
C LYS A 86 18.06 31.98 6.33
N LEU A 87 19.29 32.48 6.24
CA LEU A 87 20.42 31.78 5.63
C LEU A 87 20.93 30.63 6.53
N SER A 88 21.62 29.68 5.93
CA SER A 88 22.49 28.72 6.62
C SER A 88 23.65 29.44 7.33
N ALA A 89 24.14 28.84 8.41
CA ALA A 89 25.41 29.20 9.04
C ALA A 89 26.63 28.74 8.21
N LEU A 90 26.42 27.88 7.21
CA LEU A 90 27.45 27.39 6.30
C LEU A 90 27.36 28.07 4.93
N THR A 91 28.52 28.38 4.35
CA THR A 91 28.61 28.94 2.99
C THR A 91 28.18 27.93 1.93
N GLY A 92 27.74 28.41 0.77
CA GLY A 92 27.42 27.54 -0.38
C GLY A 92 28.60 26.67 -0.85
N GLN A 93 29.83 27.11 -0.60
CA GLN A 93 31.02 26.29 -0.80
C GLN A 93 31.08 25.13 0.21
N GLN A 94 30.95 25.40 1.52
CA GLN A 94 30.92 24.36 2.56
C GLN A 94 29.78 23.35 2.32
N HIS A 95 28.58 23.81 1.92
CA HIS A 95 27.48 22.94 1.49
C HIS A 95 27.93 21.97 0.40
N TYR A 96 28.53 22.48 -0.69
CA TYR A 96 28.98 21.67 -1.81
C TYR A 96 30.09 20.69 -1.42
N GLN A 97 31.05 21.10 -0.58
CA GLN A 97 32.13 20.23 -0.10
C GLN A 97 31.61 19.08 0.77
N CYS A 98 30.68 19.38 1.69
CA CYS A 98 30.02 18.38 2.51
C CYS A 98 29.13 17.43 1.66
N LEU A 99 28.44 17.96 0.64
CA LEU A 99 27.68 17.14 -0.30
C LEU A 99 28.55 16.16 -1.10
N LYS A 100 29.81 16.47 -1.45
CA LYS A 100 30.73 15.47 -2.05
C LYS A 100 30.94 14.28 -1.12
N VAL A 101 31.12 14.54 0.18
CA VAL A 101 31.33 13.49 1.19
C VAL A 101 30.07 12.63 1.31
N LEU A 102 28.89 13.23 1.46
CA LEU A 102 27.62 12.50 1.52
C LEU A 102 27.32 11.71 0.23
N CYS A 103 27.51 12.31 -0.95
CA CYS A 103 27.33 11.61 -2.24
C CYS A 103 28.33 10.46 -2.44
N SER A 104 29.50 10.48 -1.80
CA SER A 104 30.45 9.34 -1.85
C SER A 104 29.96 8.12 -1.07
N GLN A 105 29.09 8.32 -0.08
CA GLN A 105 28.44 7.27 0.72
C GLN A 105 27.11 6.79 0.11
N CYS A 106 26.53 7.56 -0.80
CA CYS A 106 25.26 7.29 -1.48
C CYS A 106 25.37 7.61 -2.99
N PRO A 107 26.15 6.82 -3.75
CA PRO A 107 26.40 7.05 -5.18
C PRO A 107 25.16 6.81 -6.06
N ASP A 108 24.15 6.12 -5.52
CA ASP A 108 22.83 5.90 -6.12
C ASP A 108 22.01 7.18 -6.31
N VAL A 109 22.31 8.24 -5.54
CA VAL A 109 21.48 9.46 -5.52
C VAL A 109 21.72 10.28 -6.78
N LEU A 110 20.70 10.33 -7.64
CA LEU A 110 20.64 11.12 -8.88
C LEU A 110 21.95 10.95 -9.71
N PRO A 111 22.22 9.75 -10.25
CA PRO A 111 23.56 9.35 -10.70
C PRO A 111 24.08 10.18 -11.89
N HIS A 112 23.18 10.75 -12.70
CA HIS A 112 23.51 11.59 -13.86
C HIS A 112 23.99 13.01 -13.48
N GLU A 113 23.73 13.46 -12.25
CA GLU A 113 24.24 14.74 -11.73
C GLU A 113 25.70 14.56 -11.30
N PHE A 114 26.64 15.11 -12.07
CA PHE A 114 28.07 14.96 -11.78
C PHE A 114 28.50 15.75 -10.55
N ILE A 115 28.97 15.04 -9.52
CA ILE A 115 29.70 15.62 -8.38
C ILE A 115 31.08 14.94 -8.31
N PRO A 116 32.19 15.71 -8.28
CA PRO A 116 33.53 15.15 -8.10
C PRO A 116 33.67 14.37 -6.78
N ARG A 117 34.50 13.33 -6.78
CA ARG A 117 34.85 12.59 -5.55
C ARG A 117 35.43 13.56 -4.50
N PRO A 118 35.12 13.37 -3.21
CA PRO A 118 35.65 14.22 -2.14
C PRO A 118 37.18 14.13 -2.08
N THR A 119 37.81 15.29 -1.89
CA THR A 119 39.25 15.42 -1.64
C THR A 119 39.54 15.28 -0.15
N LYS A 120 40.81 15.10 0.23
CA LYS A 120 41.24 15.13 1.64
C LYS A 120 40.85 16.42 2.37
N GLN A 121 40.72 17.54 1.65
CA GLN A 121 40.30 18.82 2.24
C GLN A 121 38.78 18.91 2.39
N ASP A 122 37.99 18.29 1.50
CA ASP A 122 36.53 18.19 1.66
C ASP A 122 36.16 17.38 2.91
N HIS A 123 36.89 16.28 3.19
CA HIS A 123 36.71 15.50 4.42
C HIS A 123 37.10 16.25 5.70
N ARG A 124 38.20 17.04 5.67
CA ARG A 124 38.58 17.89 6.81
C ARG A 124 37.51 18.92 7.13
N ILE A 125 37.07 19.66 6.10
CA ILE A 125 36.02 20.67 6.23
C ILE A 125 34.71 20.05 6.72
N PHE A 126 34.36 18.83 6.28
CA PHE A 126 33.18 18.13 6.78
C PHE A 126 33.22 17.89 8.31
N GLU A 127 34.32 17.41 8.86
CA GLU A 127 34.45 17.24 10.33
C GLU A 127 34.61 18.59 11.06
N GLU A 128 35.29 19.58 10.47
CA GLU A 128 35.43 20.94 11.02
C GLU A 128 34.07 21.64 11.19
N VAL A 129 33.15 21.52 10.21
CA VAL A 129 31.83 22.18 10.28
C VAL A 129 30.74 21.32 10.92
N LYS A 130 31.02 20.05 11.23
CA LYS A 130 30.05 19.05 11.68
C LYS A 130 29.17 19.51 12.85
N ALA A 131 29.79 20.01 13.92
CA ALA A 131 29.06 20.49 15.11
C ALA A 131 28.19 21.73 14.82
N VAL A 132 28.55 22.54 13.81
CA VAL A 132 27.72 23.66 13.32
C VAL A 132 26.56 23.13 12.50
N TYR A 133 26.80 22.15 11.63
CA TYR A 133 25.80 21.50 10.79
C TYR A 133 24.75 20.74 11.61
N GLU A 134 25.17 19.91 12.57
CA GLU A 134 24.27 19.15 13.46
C GLU A 134 23.38 20.09 14.30
N LYS A 135 23.92 21.24 14.75
CA LYS A 135 23.14 22.28 15.42
C LYS A 135 22.12 22.94 14.47
N GLU A 136 22.52 23.22 13.23
CA GLU A 136 21.62 23.77 12.21
C GLU A 136 20.50 22.77 11.82
N GLN A 137 20.82 21.49 11.69
CA GLN A 137 19.85 20.42 11.43
C GLN A 137 18.76 20.40 12.51
N GLN A 138 19.14 20.47 13.79
CA GLN A 138 18.17 20.46 14.88
C GLN A 138 17.24 21.70 14.85
N GLU A 139 17.78 22.88 14.51
CA GLU A 139 16.98 24.10 14.33
C GLU A 139 16.06 24.03 13.11
N PHE A 140 16.58 23.53 11.98
CA PHE A 140 15.83 23.32 10.74
C PHE A 140 14.68 22.33 10.92
N ILE A 141 14.92 21.19 11.58
CA ILE A 141 13.89 20.19 11.87
C ILE A 141 12.79 20.79 12.76
N ASN A 142 13.14 21.64 13.73
CA ASN A 142 12.15 22.33 14.56
C ASN A 142 11.34 23.37 13.77
N TRP A 143 11.96 24.08 12.81
CA TRP A 143 11.25 24.92 11.85
C TRP A 143 10.32 24.11 10.93
N ALA A 144 10.79 23.00 10.37
CA ALA A 144 10.02 22.14 9.47
C ALA A 144 8.78 21.54 10.17
N LYS A 145 8.89 21.20 11.46
CA LYS A 145 7.75 20.81 12.32
C LYS A 145 6.70 21.92 12.44
N SER A 146 7.09 23.19 12.52
CA SER A 146 6.15 24.34 12.56
C SER A 146 5.33 24.50 11.28
N LEU A 147 5.83 24.00 10.14
CA LEU A 147 5.11 24.01 8.86
C LEU A 147 4.07 22.88 8.76
N TRP A 148 4.04 21.91 9.67
CA TRP A 148 3.12 20.76 9.61
C TRP A 148 1.65 21.17 9.68
N THR A 149 1.31 22.02 10.64
CA THR A 149 -0.06 22.52 10.84
C THR A 149 -0.46 23.62 9.86
N SER A 150 0.40 23.94 8.89
CA SER A 150 0.07 24.88 7.81
C SER A 150 -0.78 24.23 6.72
N SER A 151 -1.42 25.06 5.88
CA SER A 151 -2.20 24.61 4.73
C SER A 151 -1.40 23.86 3.66
N HIS A 152 -0.06 23.89 3.74
CA HIS A 152 0.85 23.14 2.87
C HIS A 152 0.75 21.63 3.16
N CYS A 153 1.11 21.21 4.38
CA CYS A 153 1.26 19.80 4.74
C CYS A 153 -0.10 19.14 5.08
N ALA A 154 -1.07 19.92 5.60
CA ALA A 154 -2.44 19.44 5.86
C ALA A 154 -3.17 18.88 4.62
N ARG A 155 -2.69 19.16 3.40
CA ARG A 155 -3.20 18.58 2.15
C ARG A 155 -2.60 17.21 1.81
N ALA A 156 -1.37 16.92 2.25
CA ALA A 156 -0.72 15.62 2.06
C ALA A 156 -1.25 14.58 3.04
N LEU A 157 -1.70 15.02 4.23
CA LEU A 157 -2.34 14.19 5.25
C LEU A 157 -3.69 13.59 4.85
N ARG A 158 -4.35 14.07 3.79
CA ARG A 158 -5.61 13.49 3.29
C ARG A 158 -5.32 12.45 2.21
N PRO A 159 -5.64 11.16 2.44
CA PRO A 159 -5.40 10.12 1.45
C PRO A 159 -6.12 10.42 0.14
N LYS A 160 -5.44 10.16 -0.98
CA LYS A 160 -6.01 10.36 -2.32
C LYS A 160 -7.07 9.27 -2.62
N PRO A 161 -8.04 9.51 -3.53
CA PRO A 161 -9.04 8.50 -3.87
C PRO A 161 -8.47 7.11 -4.25
N PRO A 162 -7.34 6.97 -4.97
CA PRO A 162 -6.72 5.66 -5.22
C PRO A 162 -6.20 4.96 -3.96
N ILE A 163 -5.72 5.70 -2.95
CA ILE A 163 -5.31 5.15 -1.65
C ILE A 163 -6.54 4.63 -0.90
N GLU A 164 -7.59 5.46 -0.78
CA GLU A 164 -8.83 5.11 -0.08
C GLU A 164 -9.46 3.86 -0.69
N MET A 165 -9.59 3.81 -2.01
CA MET A 165 -10.18 2.70 -2.75
C MET A 165 -9.45 1.36 -2.51
N VAL A 166 -8.12 1.36 -2.52
CA VAL A 166 -7.31 0.16 -2.25
C VAL A 166 -7.40 -0.25 -0.78
N TYR A 167 -7.30 0.72 0.15
CA TYR A 167 -7.40 0.45 1.58
C TYR A 167 -8.77 -0.12 1.97
N GLU A 168 -9.87 0.47 1.48
CA GLU A 168 -11.23 0.04 1.85
C GLU A 168 -11.55 -1.36 1.33
N ALA A 169 -10.96 -1.78 0.21
CA ALA A 169 -11.10 -3.15 -0.28
C ALA A 169 -10.31 -4.16 0.56
N GLU A 170 -9.04 -3.86 0.91
CA GLU A 170 -8.28 -4.71 1.85
C GLU A 170 -8.98 -4.79 3.22
N PHE A 171 -9.55 -3.70 3.71
CA PHE A 171 -10.38 -3.66 4.92
C PHE A 171 -11.62 -4.56 4.80
N LYS A 172 -12.39 -4.46 3.72
CA LYS A 172 -13.56 -5.33 3.45
C LYS A 172 -13.18 -6.81 3.42
N VAL A 173 -12.08 -7.18 2.78
CA VAL A 173 -11.60 -8.57 2.72
C VAL A 173 -11.15 -9.07 4.11
N ARG A 174 -10.49 -8.22 4.93
CA ARG A 174 -10.15 -8.56 6.32
C ARG A 174 -11.38 -8.75 7.18
N ALA A 175 -12.33 -7.82 7.13
CA ALA A 175 -13.62 -7.92 7.84
C ALA A 175 -14.38 -9.21 7.44
N ASN A 176 -14.38 -9.57 6.16
CA ASN A 176 -14.99 -10.80 5.66
C ASN A 176 -14.33 -12.06 6.26
N SER A 177 -12.99 -12.14 6.26
CA SER A 177 -12.28 -13.30 6.84
C SER A 177 -12.56 -13.51 8.34
N LEU A 178 -12.84 -12.42 9.08
CA LEU A 178 -13.13 -12.44 10.52
C LEU A 178 -14.63 -12.57 10.85
N GLN A 179 -15.51 -12.81 9.87
CA GLN A 179 -16.93 -13.09 10.12
C GLN A 179 -17.16 -14.32 11.00
N SER A 180 -16.26 -15.31 10.94
CA SER A 180 -16.31 -16.55 11.74
C SER A 180 -15.95 -16.36 13.22
N PHE A 181 -15.24 -15.29 13.59
CA PHE A 181 -14.81 -15.09 14.97
C PHE A 181 -15.99 -14.66 15.88
N PRO A 182 -15.98 -15.02 17.19
CA PRO A 182 -16.92 -14.49 18.17
C PRO A 182 -17.01 -12.96 18.12
N LYS A 183 -18.17 -12.38 18.46
CA LYS A 183 -18.39 -10.93 18.36
C LYS A 183 -18.09 -10.16 19.63
N ASN A 184 -18.17 -10.78 20.80
CA ASN A 184 -18.06 -10.10 22.10
C ASN A 184 -16.88 -10.66 22.90
N TYR A 185 -16.01 -9.76 23.38
CA TYR A 185 -14.86 -10.10 24.21
C TYR A 185 -14.81 -9.21 25.45
N ALA A 186 -14.34 -9.77 26.56
CA ALA A 186 -14.02 -9.00 27.77
C ALA A 186 -12.50 -8.90 27.92
N LEU A 187 -12.00 -7.79 28.49
CA LEU A 187 -10.59 -7.67 28.87
C LEU A 187 -10.25 -8.76 29.90
N ALA A 188 -9.19 -9.52 29.63
CA ALA A 188 -8.76 -10.66 30.45
C ALA A 188 -7.41 -10.40 31.16
N ALA A 189 -6.47 -9.74 30.50
CA ALA A 189 -5.17 -9.39 31.05
C ALA A 189 -4.52 -8.21 30.31
N GLN A 190 -3.47 -7.64 30.91
CA GLN A 190 -2.46 -6.82 30.22
C GLN A 190 -1.14 -7.60 30.25
N ILE A 191 -0.58 -7.92 29.08
CA ILE A 191 0.67 -8.68 28.96
C ILE A 191 1.84 -7.76 28.55
N PRO A 192 3.01 -7.88 29.19
CA PRO A 192 4.21 -7.18 28.78
C PRO A 192 4.85 -7.84 27.55
N LEU A 193 5.08 -7.06 26.49
CA LEU A 193 5.77 -7.51 25.27
C LEU A 193 7.29 -7.39 25.36
N GLN A 194 7.84 -6.87 26.46
CA GLN A 194 9.27 -6.72 26.68
C GLN A 194 9.62 -6.88 28.16
N THR A 195 10.41 -7.91 28.49
CA THR A 195 11.08 -8.03 29.78
C THR A 195 12.44 -7.29 29.76
N PRO A 196 12.85 -6.64 30.87
CA PRO A 196 14.19 -6.06 30.98
C PRO A 196 15.25 -7.16 31.15
N ASN A 197 16.42 -6.93 30.54
CA ASN A 197 17.66 -7.73 30.72
C ASN A 197 17.61 -9.21 30.30
N SER A 198 16.60 -9.66 29.54
CA SER A 198 16.54 -11.01 28.98
C SER A 198 17.57 -11.21 27.85
N LYS A 199 18.56 -12.11 28.03
CA LYS A 199 19.49 -12.50 26.96
C LYS A 199 18.86 -13.59 26.11
N CYS A 200 18.12 -13.19 25.09
CA CYS A 200 17.38 -14.10 24.23
C CYS A 200 18.05 -14.34 22.87
N ASP A 201 17.93 -15.56 22.36
CA ASP A 201 18.30 -15.91 20.99
C ASP A 201 17.15 -16.53 20.19
N MET A 202 17.29 -16.52 18.87
CA MET A 202 16.37 -17.16 17.93
C MET A 202 17.16 -17.98 16.91
N VAL A 203 16.96 -19.29 16.93
CA VAL A 203 17.72 -20.27 16.14
C VAL A 203 16.80 -20.96 15.14
N HIS A 204 17.21 -20.99 13.86
CA HIS A 204 16.52 -21.75 12.82
C HIS A 204 16.72 -23.25 13.04
N GLN A 205 15.65 -24.04 12.99
CA GLN A 205 15.73 -25.50 13.00
C GLN A 205 15.52 -26.08 11.62
N GLU A 206 14.36 -25.79 11.02
CA GLU A 206 13.84 -26.60 9.92
C GLU A 206 13.09 -25.74 8.89
N HIS A 207 13.25 -26.09 7.61
CA HIS A 207 12.42 -25.58 6.52
C HIS A 207 11.37 -26.63 6.18
N ILE A 208 10.20 -26.56 6.82
CA ILE A 208 9.11 -27.54 6.68
C ILE A 208 8.50 -27.46 5.26
N ILE A 209 8.17 -26.26 4.80
CA ILE A 209 7.68 -25.99 3.44
C ILE A 209 8.50 -24.84 2.86
N LYS A 210 8.94 -24.99 1.61
CA LYS A 210 9.73 -24.00 0.87
C LYS A 210 8.93 -23.49 -0.32
N VAL A 211 9.03 -22.20 -0.62
CA VAL A 211 8.52 -21.62 -1.88
C VAL A 211 9.67 -21.56 -2.88
N ASN A 212 9.41 -21.92 -4.14
CA ASN A 212 10.35 -21.70 -5.23
C ASN A 212 10.46 -20.20 -5.50
N VAL A 213 11.62 -19.59 -5.22
CA VAL A 213 11.82 -18.15 -5.47
C VAL A 213 11.63 -17.82 -6.94
N SER A 214 12.08 -18.69 -7.86
CA SER A 214 11.97 -18.46 -9.31
C SER A 214 10.54 -18.44 -9.85
N SER A 215 9.54 -18.93 -9.09
CA SER A 215 8.12 -18.80 -9.43
C SER A 215 7.42 -17.64 -8.73
N LEU A 216 8.18 -16.71 -8.12
CA LEU A 216 7.66 -15.42 -7.68
C LEU A 216 7.76 -14.40 -8.81
N PRO A 217 6.85 -13.41 -8.88
CA PRO A 217 6.95 -12.32 -9.84
C PRO A 217 8.27 -11.55 -9.68
N GLN A 218 9.02 -11.41 -10.77
CA GLN A 218 10.13 -10.49 -10.88
C GLN A 218 9.62 -9.05 -10.87
N ILE A 219 10.20 -8.25 -9.98
CA ILE A 219 10.08 -6.81 -10.08
C ILE A 219 11.26 -6.21 -10.84
N GLU A 220 10.97 -5.20 -11.64
CA GLU A 220 11.99 -4.38 -12.27
C GLU A 220 12.53 -3.38 -11.24
N TYR A 221 13.86 -3.23 -11.16
CA TYR A 221 14.44 -2.15 -10.37
C TYR A 221 14.14 -0.82 -11.07
N PRO A 222 13.47 0.14 -10.42
CA PRO A 222 12.93 1.31 -11.11
C PRO A 222 14.04 2.17 -11.71
N ASP A 223 13.92 2.43 -13.01
CA ASP A 223 14.77 3.35 -13.76
C ASP A 223 14.49 4.80 -13.32
N MET A 224 15.29 5.28 -12.38
CA MET A 224 15.15 6.61 -11.78
C MET A 224 15.41 7.78 -12.76
N THR A 225 15.77 7.52 -14.03
CA THR A 225 15.78 8.56 -15.08
C THR A 225 14.37 9.06 -15.45
N LYS A 226 13.34 8.26 -15.15
CA LYS A 226 11.94 8.53 -15.50
C LYS A 226 11.10 8.68 -14.24
N ARG A 227 10.07 9.53 -14.30
CA ARG A 227 9.11 9.68 -13.20
C ARG A 227 8.25 8.41 -13.10
N ILE A 228 8.28 7.74 -11.95
CA ILE A 228 7.53 6.49 -11.71
C ILE A 228 6.52 6.74 -10.59
N THR A 229 5.24 6.81 -10.96
CA THR A 229 4.11 7.06 -10.05
C THR A 229 3.37 5.75 -9.73
N ILE A 230 3.15 5.45 -8.44
CA ILE A 230 2.43 4.25 -7.98
C ILE A 230 0.90 4.43 -7.87
N MET A 231 0.39 5.66 -7.94
CA MET A 231 -1.06 5.95 -7.89
C MET A 231 -1.75 5.68 -9.25
N LYS A 232 -1.57 4.46 -9.77
CA LYS A 232 -2.22 3.96 -11.00
C LYS A 232 -3.43 3.09 -10.64
N PRO A 233 -4.42 2.94 -11.53
CA PRO A 233 -5.42 1.88 -11.41
C PRO A 233 -4.74 0.50 -11.32
N CYS A 234 -5.23 -0.36 -10.43
CA CYS A 234 -4.71 -1.71 -10.20
C CYS A 234 -5.88 -2.68 -9.92
N PRO A 235 -5.73 -4.00 -10.09
CA PRO A 235 -6.75 -4.96 -9.68
C PRO A 235 -6.88 -4.99 -8.15
N ILE A 236 -8.12 -4.84 -7.67
CA ILE A 236 -8.47 -4.59 -6.26
C ILE A 236 -9.17 -5.82 -5.66
N PRO A 237 -8.78 -6.27 -4.45
CA PRO A 237 -9.31 -7.51 -3.89
C PRO A 237 -10.70 -7.31 -3.28
N GLU A 238 -11.75 -7.86 -3.89
CA GLU A 238 -13.08 -7.90 -3.28
C GLU A 238 -13.32 -9.13 -2.37
N PRO A 239 -14.25 -9.06 -1.39
CA PRO A 239 -14.71 -10.22 -0.65
C PRO A 239 -15.20 -11.35 -1.57
N CYS A 240 -15.10 -12.59 -1.09
CA CYS A 240 -15.54 -13.75 -1.85
C CYS A 240 -16.42 -14.67 -1.00
N ASN A 241 -17.56 -15.08 -1.57
CA ASN A 241 -18.53 -15.93 -0.91
C ASN A 241 -18.04 -17.39 -0.78
N LYS A 242 -17.17 -17.85 -1.69
CA LYS A 242 -16.60 -19.21 -1.68
C LYS A 242 -15.28 -19.29 -0.90
N HIS A 243 -14.34 -18.38 -1.15
CA HIS A 243 -13.06 -18.33 -0.46
C HIS A 243 -13.05 -17.19 0.55
N LEU A 244 -13.71 -17.40 1.70
CA LEU A 244 -13.79 -16.43 2.80
C LEU A 244 -12.41 -15.94 3.25
N CYS A 245 -11.42 -16.83 3.19
CA CYS A 245 -10.02 -16.57 3.42
C CYS A 245 -9.22 -16.95 2.17
N ARG A 246 -8.43 -16.01 1.62
CA ARG A 246 -7.52 -16.30 0.50
C ARG A 246 -6.24 -16.95 1.04
N PHE A 247 -6.36 -18.24 1.36
CA PHE A 247 -5.34 -19.05 2.04
C PHE A 247 -5.26 -20.44 1.42
N ILE A 248 -4.12 -21.12 1.60
CA ILE A 248 -3.88 -22.51 1.23
C ILE A 248 -3.28 -23.15 2.49
N LEU A 249 -3.89 -24.21 3.03
CA LEU A 249 -3.37 -24.90 4.21
C LEU A 249 -2.04 -25.63 3.89
N PRO A 250 -1.21 -25.94 4.90
CA PRO A 250 0.05 -26.67 4.68
C PRO A 250 -0.10 -28.04 4.01
N SER A 251 -1.30 -28.63 4.12
CA SER A 251 -1.71 -29.93 3.58
C SER A 251 -2.47 -29.84 2.23
N GLU A 252 -2.82 -28.64 1.77
CA GLU A 252 -3.62 -28.40 0.56
C GLU A 252 -2.76 -27.87 -0.60
N SER A 253 -3.20 -28.10 -1.84
CA SER A 253 -2.62 -27.50 -3.05
C SER A 253 -3.47 -26.36 -3.65
N THR A 254 -4.70 -26.19 -3.19
CA THR A 254 -5.72 -25.27 -3.72
C THR A 254 -6.16 -24.25 -2.65
N MET A 255 -6.87 -23.19 -3.05
CA MET A 255 -7.49 -22.28 -2.08
C MET A 255 -8.48 -23.02 -1.18
N THR A 256 -8.35 -22.83 0.13
CA THR A 256 -9.29 -23.39 1.09
C THR A 256 -10.63 -22.64 1.05
N ILE A 257 -11.73 -23.38 1.25
CA ILE A 257 -13.08 -22.81 1.46
C ILE A 257 -13.37 -22.56 2.94
N LEU A 258 -12.47 -22.97 3.85
CA LEU A 258 -12.71 -22.96 5.28
C LEU A 258 -12.78 -21.54 5.87
N PRO A 259 -13.61 -21.32 6.92
CA PRO A 259 -13.59 -20.08 7.69
C PRO A 259 -12.30 -19.98 8.54
N LEU A 260 -11.92 -18.75 8.91
CA LEU A 260 -10.65 -18.48 9.58
C LEU A 260 -10.46 -19.23 10.93
N THR A 261 -11.54 -19.51 11.64
CA THR A 261 -11.52 -20.31 12.88
C THR A 261 -11.06 -21.75 12.63
N GLU A 262 -11.55 -22.38 11.56
CA GLU A 262 -11.17 -23.74 11.15
C GLU A 262 -9.73 -23.75 10.61
N ILE A 263 -9.36 -22.75 9.79
CA ILE A 263 -7.97 -22.56 9.33
C ILE A 263 -7.02 -22.45 10.53
N HIS A 264 -7.41 -21.76 11.61
CA HIS A 264 -6.62 -21.71 12.83
C HIS A 264 -6.50 -23.08 13.52
N ARG A 265 -7.53 -23.93 13.53
CA ARG A 265 -7.42 -25.32 14.04
C ARG A 265 -6.45 -26.17 13.21
N GLU A 266 -6.56 -26.15 11.88
CA GLU A 266 -5.69 -26.94 11.01
C GLU A 266 -4.23 -26.47 11.09
N LEU A 267 -3.99 -25.16 11.22
CA LEU A 267 -2.66 -24.61 11.50
C LEU A 267 -2.12 -25.01 12.87
N ALA A 268 -2.98 -25.12 13.89
CA ALA A 268 -2.59 -25.57 15.23
C ALA A 268 -2.18 -27.04 15.24
N GLN A 269 -2.96 -27.92 14.59
CA GLN A 269 -2.62 -29.34 14.45
C GLN A 269 -1.30 -29.51 13.68
N PHE A 270 -1.16 -28.86 12.52
CA PHE A 270 0.08 -28.89 11.73
C PHE A 270 1.31 -28.41 12.53
N ALA A 271 1.17 -27.45 13.44
CA ALA A 271 2.25 -27.00 14.28
C ALA A 271 2.61 -28.01 15.39
N PHE A 272 1.61 -28.69 15.96
CA PHE A 272 1.80 -29.78 16.92
C PHE A 272 2.49 -30.98 16.29
N ASP A 273 2.06 -31.39 15.08
CA ASP A 273 2.69 -32.46 14.27
C ASP A 273 4.15 -32.15 13.88
N LYS A 274 4.56 -30.88 14.02
CA LYS A 274 5.95 -30.40 13.82
C LYS A 274 6.62 -30.00 15.14
N GLY A 275 6.07 -30.37 16.29
CA GLY A 275 6.66 -30.20 17.61
C GLY A 275 6.81 -28.73 18.04
N ALA A 276 5.85 -27.87 17.69
CA ALA A 276 5.81 -26.46 18.08
C ALA A 276 4.58 -26.16 18.94
N THR A 277 4.77 -25.33 19.97
CA THR A 277 3.68 -24.87 20.87
C THR A 277 2.95 -23.64 20.33
N THR A 278 3.44 -23.06 19.23
CA THR A 278 2.89 -21.85 18.63
C THR A 278 3.10 -21.87 17.11
N ILE A 279 2.14 -21.30 16.38
CA ILE A 279 2.26 -20.95 14.97
C ILE A 279 1.85 -19.50 14.73
N ALA A 280 2.64 -18.78 13.94
CA ALA A 280 2.44 -17.34 13.77
C ALA A 280 2.65 -16.85 12.34
N SER A 281 1.78 -15.97 11.87
CA SER A 281 2.00 -15.24 10.63
C SER A 281 3.12 -14.22 10.81
N GLU A 282 3.97 -14.02 9.78
CA GLU A 282 5.01 -12.97 9.81
C GLU A 282 4.39 -11.59 10.16
N SER A 283 3.20 -11.30 9.63
CA SER A 283 2.43 -10.09 9.95
C SER A 283 2.14 -9.92 11.45
N ALA A 284 1.85 -11.01 12.17
CA ALA A 284 1.61 -10.95 13.61
C ALA A 284 2.89 -10.61 14.36
N LEU A 285 3.97 -11.34 14.07
CA LEU A 285 5.26 -11.14 14.75
C LEU A 285 5.84 -9.75 14.45
N ARG A 286 5.62 -9.19 13.25
CA ARG A 286 5.99 -7.81 12.93
C ARG A 286 5.18 -6.76 13.71
N CYS A 287 3.93 -7.03 14.09
CA CYS A 287 3.17 -6.15 14.97
C CYS A 287 3.72 -6.14 16.41
N LEU A 288 4.14 -7.29 16.95
CA LEU A 288 4.78 -7.39 18.29
C LEU A 288 6.07 -6.56 18.43
N MET A 289 6.65 -6.10 17.32
CA MET A 289 7.83 -5.22 17.32
C MET A 289 7.48 -3.72 17.34
N GLN A 290 6.22 -3.38 17.05
CA GLN A 290 5.70 -2.04 16.73
C GLN A 290 4.88 -1.47 17.90
N ASP A 291 5.44 -0.46 18.57
CA ASP A 291 4.90 0.16 19.79
C ASP A 291 4.40 1.60 19.53
N ALA A 292 4.70 2.16 18.36
CA ALA A 292 4.37 3.54 18.02
C ALA A 292 2.95 3.71 17.44
N ARG A 293 2.18 2.62 17.28
CA ARG A 293 0.85 2.62 16.65
C ARG A 293 -0.11 1.62 17.29
N GLN A 294 -1.42 1.82 17.12
CA GLN A 294 -2.40 0.77 17.43
C GLN A 294 -2.28 -0.42 16.45
N TRP A 295 -2.53 -1.63 16.96
CA TRP A 295 -2.78 -2.84 16.16
C TRP A 295 -3.65 -3.85 16.93
N MET A 296 -4.28 -4.77 16.20
CA MET A 296 -5.02 -5.92 16.76
C MET A 296 -4.67 -7.21 16.03
N LEU A 297 -4.48 -8.29 16.79
CA LEU A 297 -4.18 -9.64 16.32
C LEU A 297 -5.24 -10.64 16.83
N PRO A 298 -5.76 -11.54 16.00
CA PRO A 298 -6.62 -12.62 16.43
C PRO A 298 -5.75 -13.79 16.92
N VAL A 299 -5.99 -14.22 18.16
CA VAL A 299 -5.25 -15.28 18.82
C VAL A 299 -6.20 -16.44 19.11
N SER A 300 -6.05 -17.55 18.39
CA SER A 300 -6.77 -18.79 18.75
C SER A 300 -5.85 -19.67 19.59
N VAL A 301 -6.40 -20.30 20.62
CA VAL A 301 -5.75 -21.39 21.34
C VAL A 301 -6.57 -22.65 21.06
N CYS A 302 -5.94 -23.63 20.42
CA CYS A 302 -6.59 -24.86 20.00
C CYS A 302 -5.92 -26.05 20.69
N SER A 303 -6.71 -27.02 21.16
CA SER A 303 -6.17 -28.31 21.58
C SER A 303 -5.89 -29.14 20.33
N ALA A 304 -4.61 -29.36 20.03
CA ALA A 304 -4.17 -30.35 19.05
C ALA A 304 -4.00 -31.71 19.75
N VAL A 305 -4.17 -32.82 19.02
CA VAL A 305 -4.11 -34.19 19.56
C VAL A 305 -3.31 -35.09 18.62
N ASN A 306 -2.46 -35.97 19.15
CA ASN A 306 -1.69 -36.92 18.33
C ASN A 306 -2.45 -38.25 18.15
N ALA A 307 -1.90 -39.16 17.35
CA ALA A 307 -2.47 -40.50 17.17
C ALA A 307 -2.41 -41.39 18.43
N GLU A 308 -1.66 -40.98 19.45
CA GLU A 308 -1.47 -41.70 20.73
C GLU A 308 -2.44 -41.20 21.83
N GLY A 309 -3.15 -40.10 21.58
CA GLY A 309 -4.14 -39.49 22.49
C GLY A 309 -3.61 -38.33 23.34
N ASP A 310 -2.33 -37.97 23.26
CA ASP A 310 -1.79 -36.78 23.93
C ASP A 310 -2.40 -35.52 23.34
N SER A 311 -2.84 -34.62 24.22
CA SER A 311 -3.37 -33.31 23.84
C SER A 311 -2.44 -32.18 24.31
N SER A 312 -2.26 -31.17 23.45
CA SER A 312 -1.53 -29.96 23.80
C SER A 312 -2.23 -28.72 23.25
N ASN A 313 -2.25 -27.66 24.06
CA ASN A 313 -2.69 -26.35 23.60
C ASN A 313 -1.62 -25.75 22.68
N VAL A 314 -2.02 -25.34 21.48
CA VAL A 314 -1.19 -24.61 20.53
C VAL A 314 -1.78 -23.22 20.30
N VAL A 315 -0.92 -22.20 20.37
CA VAL A 315 -1.27 -20.79 20.16
C VAL A 315 -1.14 -20.43 18.67
N VAL A 316 -2.14 -19.77 18.10
CA VAL A 316 -2.20 -19.39 16.68
C VAL A 316 -2.31 -17.87 16.55
N LEU A 317 -1.25 -17.22 16.05
CA LEU A 317 -1.18 -15.77 15.85
C LEU A 317 -1.52 -15.38 14.40
N GLY A 318 -2.80 -15.10 14.16
CA GLY A 318 -3.32 -14.69 12.86
C GLY A 318 -2.89 -13.28 12.45
N SER A 319 -3.23 -12.88 11.22
CA SER A 319 -2.81 -11.57 10.68
C SER A 319 -3.49 -10.38 11.36
N GLU A 320 -2.81 -9.24 11.33
CA GLU A 320 -3.33 -7.91 11.71
C GLU A 320 -4.68 -7.58 11.04
N PHE A 321 -5.58 -6.99 11.83
CA PHE A 321 -6.85 -6.42 11.39
C PHE A 321 -7.21 -5.15 12.19
N SER A 322 -8.26 -4.47 11.74
CA SER A 322 -8.75 -3.22 12.33
C SER A 322 -10.29 -3.22 12.30
N ILE A 323 -10.96 -2.78 13.37
CA ILE A 323 -12.43 -2.78 13.48
C ILE A 323 -13.02 -1.50 12.86
N HIS A 324 -12.31 -0.39 12.99
CA HIS A 324 -12.66 0.93 12.49
C HIS A 324 -11.67 1.38 11.40
N LYS A 325 -12.01 2.43 10.65
CA LYS A 325 -11.15 3.05 9.66
C LYS A 325 -9.94 3.73 10.34
N GLU A 326 -8.75 3.27 9.99
CA GLU A 326 -7.49 3.64 10.66
C GLU A 326 -7.04 5.08 10.40
N SER A 327 -5.96 5.51 11.07
CA SER A 327 -5.31 6.80 10.81
C SER A 327 -4.93 6.96 9.34
N ALA A 328 -5.02 8.18 8.82
CA ALA A 328 -4.68 8.49 7.42
C ALA A 328 -3.27 8.03 7.01
N GLN A 329 -2.31 8.07 7.94
CA GLN A 329 -0.95 7.58 7.72
C GLN A 329 -0.90 6.06 7.53
N MET A 330 -1.63 5.30 8.36
CA MET A 330 -1.70 3.84 8.23
C MET A 330 -2.43 3.40 6.96
N ARG A 331 -3.49 4.12 6.58
CA ARG A 331 -4.24 3.90 5.33
C ARG A 331 -3.35 4.11 4.10
N THR A 332 -2.59 5.21 4.05
CA THR A 332 -1.60 5.46 3.00
C THR A 332 -0.51 4.39 2.97
N TYR A 333 0.08 4.02 4.11
CA TYR A 333 1.12 2.99 4.19
C TYR A 333 0.65 1.61 3.68
N LYS A 334 -0.53 1.14 4.13
CA LYS A 334 -1.08 -0.15 3.69
C LYS A 334 -1.41 -0.15 2.20
N ALA A 335 -2.06 0.89 1.68
CA ALA A 335 -2.31 1.02 0.24
C ALA A 335 -1.01 1.12 -0.59
N PHE A 336 -0.01 1.85 -0.10
CA PHE A 336 1.30 1.97 -0.78
C PHE A 336 2.00 0.62 -0.89
N ARG A 337 1.90 -0.28 0.11
CA ARG A 337 2.45 -1.64 -0.01
C ARG A 337 1.82 -2.44 -1.16
N ARG A 338 0.51 -2.27 -1.38
CA ARG A 338 -0.23 -2.94 -2.46
C ARG A 338 0.06 -2.31 -3.83
N LEU A 339 0.00 -0.99 -3.92
CA LEU A 339 0.26 -0.21 -5.14
C LEU A 339 1.70 -0.32 -5.63
N LEU A 340 2.68 -0.28 -4.72
CA LEU A 340 4.11 -0.45 -5.04
C LEU A 340 4.39 -1.86 -5.58
N GLN A 341 3.82 -2.90 -4.95
CA GLN A 341 3.95 -4.27 -5.46
C GLN A 341 3.37 -4.41 -6.87
N TYR A 342 2.21 -3.82 -7.15
CA TYR A 342 1.62 -3.86 -8.49
C TYR A 342 2.42 -3.02 -9.52
N THR A 343 2.97 -1.87 -9.12
CA THR A 343 3.64 -0.95 -10.05
C THR A 343 5.03 -1.42 -10.48
N LEU A 344 5.70 -2.27 -9.69
CA LEU A 344 7.06 -2.74 -9.98
C LEU A 344 7.13 -4.15 -10.60
N VAL A 345 6.06 -4.95 -10.57
CA VAL A 345 6.02 -6.25 -11.30
C VAL A 345 6.02 -5.98 -12.81
N SER A 346 6.84 -6.72 -13.55
CA SER A 346 6.94 -6.56 -15.01
C SER A 346 5.58 -6.81 -15.69
N PRO A 347 5.17 -6.00 -16.69
CA PRO A 347 3.93 -6.21 -17.44
C PRO A 347 3.84 -7.62 -18.06
N THR A 348 4.96 -8.19 -18.52
CA THR A 348 5.01 -9.54 -19.11
C THR A 348 4.71 -10.66 -18.12
N GLU A 349 4.76 -10.39 -16.82
CA GLU A 349 4.33 -11.33 -15.77
C GLU A 349 2.95 -10.99 -15.18
N ALA A 350 2.42 -9.79 -15.44
CA ALA A 350 1.08 -9.40 -14.99
C ALA A 350 -0.05 -10.11 -15.77
N ASP A 351 0.18 -10.39 -17.06
CA ASP A 351 -0.77 -11.07 -17.94
C ASP A 351 -0.63 -12.61 -17.94
N LEU A 352 0.34 -13.18 -17.22
CA LEU A 352 0.50 -14.62 -17.09
C LEU A 352 -0.41 -15.19 -15.98
N PRO A 353 -1.44 -16.01 -16.30
CA PRO A 353 -2.16 -16.73 -15.27
C PRO A 353 -1.20 -17.71 -14.58
N ASN A 354 -1.16 -17.65 -13.24
CA ASN A 354 -0.21 -18.33 -12.38
C ASN A 354 -0.45 -19.85 -12.32
N ASN A 355 -0.22 -20.57 -13.44
CA ASN A 355 -0.75 -21.91 -13.61
C ASN A 355 0.08 -22.80 -14.56
N LYS A 356 1.21 -23.37 -14.07
CA LYS A 356 1.87 -24.57 -14.68
C LYS A 356 2.96 -25.26 -13.83
N HIS A 357 2.89 -25.23 -12.49
CA HIS A 357 3.89 -25.93 -11.63
C HIS A 357 3.31 -26.57 -10.36
N TYR A 358 2.55 -27.66 -10.50
CA TYR A 358 2.41 -28.72 -9.47
C TYR A 358 1.97 -30.07 -10.07
N ALA A 359 2.66 -30.54 -11.11
CA ALA A 359 2.31 -31.78 -11.81
C ALA A 359 3.49 -32.54 -12.46
N MET A 360 4.70 -32.54 -11.86
CA MET A 360 5.81 -33.41 -12.30
C MET A 360 6.71 -33.89 -11.15
N THR A 361 6.35 -35.02 -10.55
CA THR A 361 7.26 -35.90 -9.80
C THR A 361 6.93 -37.38 -10.04
N LYS A 362 7.05 -37.84 -11.29
CA LYS A 362 7.19 -39.27 -11.61
C LYS A 362 8.26 -39.43 -12.71
N LYS A 363 9.38 -40.04 -12.32
CA LYS A 363 10.48 -40.59 -13.13
C LYS A 363 10.85 -39.85 -14.43
N ALA A 364 11.93 -39.06 -14.37
CA ALA A 364 12.83 -38.99 -15.51
C ALA A 364 13.68 -40.29 -15.53
N ASN A 365 13.78 -40.94 -16.69
CA ASN A 365 14.85 -41.88 -17.05
C ASN A 365 14.68 -42.30 -18.53
N GLU A 366 15.15 -41.48 -19.46
CA GLU A 366 15.46 -41.91 -20.82
C GLU A 366 16.86 -41.41 -21.19
N THR A 367 17.81 -42.35 -21.27
CA THR A 367 19.10 -42.15 -21.92
C THR A 367 19.07 -42.85 -23.26
N ASP A 368 18.87 -42.05 -24.31
CA ASP A 368 19.38 -42.15 -25.69
C ASP A 368 19.48 -43.52 -26.42
N SER A 369 19.21 -43.45 -27.73
CA SER A 369 19.57 -44.39 -28.81
C SER A 369 18.81 -45.72 -28.96
N GLY A 370 18.26 -45.92 -30.17
CA GLY A 370 18.80 -47.02 -30.99
C GLY A 370 17.93 -48.22 -31.39
N ASN A 371 16.97 -48.02 -32.32
CA ASN A 371 16.57 -48.98 -33.38
C ASN A 371 16.00 -50.39 -33.04
N LYS A 372 14.74 -50.56 -33.49
CA LYS A 372 14.17 -51.75 -34.19
C LYS A 372 13.72 -53.03 -33.45
N LYS A 373 12.62 -53.54 -34.05
CA LYS A 373 11.99 -54.88 -34.05
C LYS A 373 10.93 -55.17 -33.00
N GLN A 374 9.97 -55.97 -33.48
CA GLN A 374 8.86 -56.59 -32.75
C GLN A 374 9.37 -57.84 -32.03
N GLU A 375 8.72 -58.21 -30.94
CA GLU A 375 8.15 -59.56 -30.79
C GLU A 375 6.95 -59.50 -29.82
N ILE A 376 6.24 -60.62 -29.66
CA ILE A 376 4.95 -60.73 -28.95
C ILE A 376 5.16 -61.69 -27.77
N ASP A 377 4.60 -61.38 -26.60
CA ASP A 377 4.09 -62.43 -25.69
C ASP A 377 3.01 -61.89 -24.73
N GLU A 378 2.34 -62.80 -24.01
CA GLU A 378 1.04 -62.60 -23.33
C GLU A 378 1.14 -62.60 -21.77
N SER A 379 0.01 -62.80 -21.07
CA SER A 379 -0.16 -62.96 -19.59
C SER A 379 -0.02 -61.70 -18.71
N ASP A 380 -0.82 -61.44 -17.66
CA ASP A 380 -2.19 -61.80 -17.23
C ASP A 380 -2.60 -60.72 -16.17
N GLU A 381 -3.77 -60.09 -16.27
CA GLU A 381 -5.00 -60.27 -15.43
C GLU A 381 -4.95 -59.76 -13.95
N GLU A 382 -6.15 -59.44 -13.43
CA GLU A 382 -6.48 -59.01 -12.05
C GLU A 382 -5.88 -57.65 -11.54
N ASP A 383 -6.64 -56.71 -10.98
CA ASP A 383 -8.10 -56.57 -10.90
C ASP A 383 -8.53 -55.08 -10.75
N HIS A 384 -9.72 -54.73 -11.26
CA HIS A 384 -10.27 -53.36 -11.26
C HIS A 384 -11.76 -53.36 -10.89
N LEU A 385 -12.06 -53.43 -9.60
CA LEU A 385 -13.42 -53.35 -9.07
C LEU A 385 -14.00 -51.92 -9.19
N ILE A 386 -14.81 -51.71 -10.22
CA ILE A 386 -15.76 -50.60 -10.33
C ILE A 386 -17.15 -51.17 -10.01
N ILE A 387 -17.90 -50.51 -9.13
CA ILE A 387 -19.31 -50.83 -8.88
C ILE A 387 -20.17 -49.78 -9.59
N ASP A 388 -20.59 -50.13 -10.80
CA ASP A 388 -21.75 -49.52 -11.45
C ASP A 388 -23.01 -50.32 -11.09
N THR A 389 -24.08 -49.63 -10.70
CA THR A 389 -25.44 -50.16 -10.75
C THR A 389 -26.40 -49.03 -11.07
N ASP A 390 -27.03 -49.08 -12.24
CA ASP A 390 -28.08 -48.15 -12.63
C ASP A 390 -29.21 -48.91 -13.36
N MET A 391 -30.46 -48.53 -13.06
CA MET A 391 -31.70 -48.77 -13.82
C MET A 391 -32.36 -50.17 -13.94
N VAL A 392 -33.67 -50.18 -13.61
CA VAL A 392 -34.81 -50.85 -14.33
C VAL A 392 -35.01 -52.38 -14.09
N ASP A 393 -36.21 -52.94 -13.84
CA ASP A 393 -37.60 -52.43 -14.00
C ASP A 393 -38.67 -52.98 -13.00
N ASN A 394 -39.87 -52.36 -13.04
CA ASN A 394 -41.28 -52.79 -12.71
C ASN A 394 -41.56 -54.13 -11.94
N ASN A 395 -42.63 -54.26 -11.11
CA ASN A 395 -44.04 -53.98 -11.42
C ASN A 395 -45.02 -54.12 -10.19
N GLN A 396 -46.22 -53.48 -10.25
CA GLN A 396 -47.48 -53.76 -9.46
C GLN A 396 -47.47 -53.53 -7.90
N MET A 397 -48.53 -53.15 -7.14
CA MET A 397 -49.95 -52.68 -7.27
C MET A 397 -50.47 -52.30 -5.83
N GLU A 398 -51.62 -51.67 -5.47
CA GLU A 398 -52.78 -50.99 -6.11
C GLU A 398 -53.65 -50.20 -5.05
N THR A 399 -54.24 -49.03 -5.40
CA THR A 399 -55.36 -48.23 -4.77
C THR A 399 -55.35 -47.82 -3.25
N THR A 400 -56.17 -46.88 -2.71
CA THR A 400 -57.34 -46.07 -3.15
C THR A 400 -57.29 -44.58 -2.69
N ASP A 401 -57.71 -43.63 -3.55
CA ASP A 401 -58.72 -42.53 -3.45
C ASP A 401 -59.05 -41.81 -2.10
N GLU A 402 -59.58 -40.58 -2.03
CA GLU A 402 -60.18 -39.60 -2.98
C GLU A 402 -59.49 -38.19 -2.83
N ASP A 403 -59.86 -37.00 -3.34
CA ASP A 403 -60.92 -36.40 -4.21
C ASP A 403 -60.33 -35.09 -4.85
N THR A 404 -60.89 -34.55 -5.94
CA THR A 404 -60.70 -33.15 -6.42
C THR A 404 -61.73 -32.72 -7.48
N PRO A 405 -62.27 -31.48 -7.43
CA PRO A 405 -62.41 -30.68 -8.67
C PRO A 405 -62.32 -29.12 -8.48
N LEU A 406 -62.30 -28.26 -9.50
CA LEU A 406 -61.55 -28.14 -10.79
C LEU A 406 -62.01 -26.84 -11.52
N GLU A 407 -61.14 -26.20 -12.31
CA GLU A 407 -61.35 -25.38 -13.55
C GLU A 407 -60.07 -24.53 -13.79
N GLU A 408 -59.32 -24.53 -14.91
CA GLU A 408 -59.63 -24.30 -16.35
C GLU A 408 -59.78 -22.80 -16.73
N TYR A 409 -59.27 -22.24 -17.86
CA TYR A 409 -58.45 -22.79 -18.96
C TYR A 409 -57.72 -21.71 -19.82
N LYS A 410 -56.64 -22.14 -20.51
CA LYS A 410 -56.16 -21.74 -21.88
C LYS A 410 -55.68 -20.30 -22.22
N SER A 411 -54.65 -20.28 -23.09
CA SER A 411 -54.11 -19.13 -23.85
C SER A 411 -54.60 -19.16 -25.31
N PRO A 412 -54.53 -18.05 -26.09
CA PRO A 412 -53.69 -18.14 -27.30
C PRO A 412 -52.97 -16.85 -27.80
N ARG A 413 -51.68 -17.02 -28.11
CA ARG A 413 -50.92 -16.57 -29.33
C ARG A 413 -51.32 -15.29 -30.12
N ARG A 414 -50.38 -14.31 -30.08
CA ARG A 414 -49.50 -13.84 -31.21
C ARG A 414 -50.05 -13.02 -32.40
N SER A 415 -49.52 -11.80 -32.52
CA SER A 415 -49.01 -11.14 -33.75
C SER A 415 -47.99 -10.06 -33.32
N ASP A 416 -46.73 -9.91 -33.77
CA ASP A 416 -45.98 -10.01 -35.05
C ASP A 416 -45.85 -8.70 -35.85
N ARG A 417 -44.60 -8.41 -36.32
CA ARG A 417 -44.05 -7.25 -37.10
C ARG A 417 -43.51 -6.07 -36.25
N ILE A 418 -42.37 -5.39 -36.56
CA ILE A 418 -41.24 -5.51 -37.52
C ILE A 418 -40.14 -4.50 -37.04
N ALA A 419 -38.81 -4.54 -37.26
CA ALA A 419 -37.76 -5.44 -37.82
C ALA A 419 -36.45 -5.21 -36.98
N LYS A 420 -35.29 -5.90 -37.07
CA LYS A 420 -34.20 -6.04 -38.09
C LYS A 420 -33.77 -4.71 -38.76
N GLU A 421 -32.48 -4.43 -39.00
CA GLU A 421 -31.24 -5.22 -39.20
C GLU A 421 -30.04 -4.54 -38.47
N ALA A 422 -28.85 -5.09 -38.21
CA ALA A 422 -28.27 -6.45 -38.02
C ALA A 422 -26.86 -6.23 -37.37
N HIS A 423 -25.87 -7.14 -37.23
CA HIS A 423 -25.63 -8.55 -37.60
C HIS A 423 -24.53 -9.16 -36.67
N ASN A 424 -24.43 -10.49 -36.66
CA ASN A 424 -23.32 -11.43 -36.35
C ASN A 424 -22.02 -11.00 -35.60
N SER A 425 -21.40 -11.87 -34.77
CA SER A 425 -21.59 -13.32 -34.60
C SER A 425 -21.54 -13.80 -33.14
N SER A 426 -22.64 -14.42 -32.73
CA SER A 426 -22.75 -15.62 -31.88
C SER A 426 -21.49 -16.29 -31.31
N ASN A 427 -21.49 -16.46 -29.99
CA ASN A 427 -21.57 -17.81 -29.42
C ASN A 427 -22.31 -17.77 -28.08
N GLU A 428 -23.40 -18.53 -27.94
CA GLU A 428 -24.27 -18.47 -26.76
C GLU A 428 -23.89 -19.48 -25.68
N SER A 429 -23.75 -19.01 -24.44
CA SER A 429 -24.01 -19.82 -23.25
C SER A 429 -24.67 -18.91 -22.19
N THR A 430 -26.00 -18.84 -22.23
CA THR A 430 -26.77 -17.84 -21.50
C THR A 430 -26.95 -18.17 -20.02
N ASN A 431 -26.29 -17.37 -19.17
CA ASN A 431 -26.82 -16.88 -17.89
C ASN A 431 -27.59 -17.85 -16.99
N LYS A 432 -26.95 -18.94 -16.55
CA LYS A 432 -27.17 -19.44 -15.18
C LYS A 432 -26.28 -18.64 -14.22
N ILE A 433 -26.81 -17.57 -13.62
CA ILE A 433 -26.15 -16.86 -12.52
C ILE A 433 -26.24 -17.74 -11.27
N GLY A 434 -25.30 -18.68 -11.16
CA GLY A 434 -25.25 -19.65 -10.07
C GLY A 434 -24.73 -19.04 -8.77
N PHE A 435 -25.40 -19.33 -7.65
CA PHE A 435 -24.96 -18.99 -6.29
C PHE A 435 -23.55 -19.53 -5.92
N TYR A 436 -23.00 -20.43 -6.73
CA TYR A 436 -21.68 -21.06 -6.56
C TYR A 436 -20.52 -20.39 -7.33
N ASN A 437 -20.79 -19.34 -8.11
CA ASN A 437 -19.76 -18.68 -8.92
C ASN A 437 -18.78 -17.89 -8.02
N CYS A 438 -17.48 -18.24 -8.05
CA CYS A 438 -16.47 -17.55 -7.26
C CYS A 438 -16.14 -16.18 -7.88
N THR A 439 -16.33 -15.09 -7.13
CA THR A 439 -15.83 -13.74 -7.50
C THR A 439 -14.29 -13.68 -7.59
N CYS A 440 -13.59 -14.75 -7.21
CA CYS A 440 -12.16 -14.94 -7.38
C CYS A 440 -11.74 -15.45 -8.77
N LYS A 441 -12.61 -16.20 -9.46
CA LYS A 441 -12.25 -17.03 -10.61
C LYS A 441 -11.90 -16.17 -11.82
N ASP A 442 -10.93 -16.62 -12.62
CA ASP A 442 -10.46 -15.95 -13.83
C ASP A 442 -9.87 -14.55 -13.52
N THR A 443 -9.36 -14.35 -12.31
CA THR A 443 -8.70 -13.11 -11.87
C THR A 443 -7.31 -13.37 -11.26
N ALA A 444 -6.50 -12.32 -11.14
CA ALA A 444 -5.23 -12.31 -10.39
C ALA A 444 -5.38 -12.58 -8.87
N PHE A 445 -6.55 -13.03 -8.42
CA PHE A 445 -6.87 -13.41 -7.04
C PHE A 445 -7.36 -14.85 -6.89
N GLU A 446 -7.37 -15.65 -7.97
CA GLU A 446 -7.73 -17.07 -7.90
C GLU A 446 -6.67 -17.92 -7.18
N SER A 447 -5.40 -17.50 -7.26
CA SER A 447 -4.30 -18.09 -6.47
C SER A 447 -4.00 -17.26 -5.21
N ALA A 448 -3.72 -17.95 -4.10
CA ALA A 448 -3.26 -17.29 -2.87
C ALA A 448 -1.76 -16.95 -2.97
N THR A 449 -1.32 -15.93 -2.24
CA THR A 449 0.11 -15.64 -2.08
C THR A 449 0.84 -16.84 -1.46
N PRO A 450 1.85 -17.44 -2.12
CA PRO A 450 2.50 -18.66 -1.65
C PRO A 450 3.23 -18.45 -0.31
N ARG A 451 3.35 -19.51 0.49
CA ARG A 451 3.87 -19.44 1.86
C ARG A 451 4.94 -20.48 2.15
N SER A 452 6.06 -20.06 2.74
CA SER A 452 7.00 -20.99 3.39
C SER A 452 6.63 -21.15 4.87
N TYR A 453 6.86 -22.34 5.41
CA TYR A 453 6.64 -22.68 6.81
C TYR A 453 7.97 -23.15 7.39
N ARG A 454 8.40 -22.53 8.49
CA ARG A 454 9.74 -22.71 9.08
C ARG A 454 9.66 -22.87 10.58
N ARG A 455 10.39 -23.84 11.14
CA ARG A 455 10.48 -24.05 12.59
C ARG A 455 11.67 -23.29 13.17
N TRP A 456 11.40 -22.57 14.24
CA TRP A 456 12.31 -21.69 14.96
C TRP A 456 12.27 -22.03 16.44
N ARG A 457 13.42 -21.94 17.12
CA ARG A 457 13.49 -21.96 18.59
C ARG A 457 13.82 -20.58 19.09
N VAL A 458 13.01 -20.06 20.01
CA VAL A 458 13.30 -18.85 20.77
C VAL A 458 13.71 -19.28 22.16
N ARG A 459 14.80 -18.73 22.71
CA ARG A 459 15.30 -19.08 24.05
C ARG A 459 15.61 -17.82 24.84
N ASP A 460 15.38 -17.86 26.15
CA ASP A 460 16.05 -17.01 27.12
C ASP A 460 17.05 -17.92 27.87
N LEU A 461 18.32 -17.52 27.91
CA LEU A 461 19.39 -18.31 28.55
C LEU A 461 19.15 -18.61 30.05
N ALA A 462 18.26 -17.87 30.71
CA ALA A 462 17.92 -18.02 32.12
C ALA A 462 16.49 -18.56 32.38
N ARG A 463 15.56 -18.47 31.42
CA ARG A 463 14.12 -18.74 31.67
C ARG A 463 13.54 -19.94 30.94
N GLY A 464 13.98 -20.26 29.72
CA GLY A 464 13.40 -21.38 28.98
C GLY A 464 13.54 -21.32 27.46
N ARG A 465 12.69 -22.09 26.78
CA ARG A 465 12.64 -22.18 25.32
C ARG A 465 11.20 -22.38 24.83
N HIS A 466 10.89 -21.80 23.68
CA HIS A 466 9.65 -22.04 22.94
C HIS A 466 10.02 -22.46 21.51
N ASP A 467 9.35 -23.50 21.00
CA ASP A 467 9.47 -23.94 19.61
C ASP A 467 8.25 -23.44 18.82
N LEU A 468 8.50 -22.69 17.74
CA LEU A 468 7.56 -21.85 17.00
C LEU A 468 7.61 -22.18 15.50
N VAL A 469 6.45 -22.39 14.86
CA VAL A 469 6.34 -22.37 13.40
C VAL A 469 5.99 -20.96 12.92
N VAL A 470 6.72 -20.44 11.94
CA VAL A 470 6.40 -19.15 11.30
C VAL A 470 6.05 -19.36 9.84
N HIS A 471 4.94 -18.75 9.40
CA HIS A 471 4.51 -18.80 8.00
C HIS A 471 4.60 -17.44 7.31
N CYS A 472 5.50 -17.36 6.33
CA CYS A 472 5.88 -16.13 5.61
C CYS A 472 5.21 -16.08 4.23
N PRO A 473 4.51 -14.99 3.85
CA PRO A 473 3.95 -14.83 2.51
C PRO A 473 4.99 -14.28 1.53
N HIS A 474 5.26 -15.02 0.45
CA HIS A 474 6.25 -14.69 -0.57
C HIS A 474 5.61 -13.96 -1.74
N ARG A 475 6.16 -12.81 -2.14
CA ARG A 475 5.43 -11.81 -2.96
C ARG A 475 6.11 -11.39 -4.26
N ALA A 476 7.44 -11.36 -4.29
CA ALA A 476 8.24 -10.83 -5.39
C ALA A 476 9.70 -11.29 -5.30
N ARG A 477 10.44 -11.20 -6.40
CA ARG A 477 11.89 -11.41 -6.48
C ARG A 477 12.60 -10.28 -7.21
N ILE A 478 13.86 -10.04 -6.87
CA ILE A 478 14.84 -9.29 -7.69
C ILE A 478 15.88 -10.31 -8.14
N HIS A 479 16.05 -10.48 -9.45
CA HIS A 479 16.88 -11.53 -10.05
C HIS A 479 16.52 -12.93 -9.49
N SER A 480 17.39 -13.50 -8.64
CA SER A 480 17.26 -14.80 -7.98
C SER A 480 16.97 -14.72 -6.47
N GLU A 481 16.88 -13.51 -5.90
CA GLU A 481 16.62 -13.29 -4.47
C GLU A 481 15.18 -12.84 -4.22
N GLU A 482 14.62 -13.21 -3.07
CA GLU A 482 13.34 -12.64 -2.64
C GLU A 482 13.51 -11.15 -2.27
N VAL A 483 12.47 -10.34 -2.49
CA VAL A 483 12.45 -8.93 -2.06
C VAL A 483 11.23 -8.61 -1.19
N ILE A 484 11.48 -7.93 -0.08
CA ILE A 484 10.46 -7.25 0.73
C ILE A 484 10.40 -5.79 0.27
N LEU A 485 9.27 -5.40 -0.31
CA LEU A 485 8.97 -4.00 -0.63
C LEU A 485 8.43 -3.28 0.61
N GLU A 486 9.16 -2.26 1.10
CA GLU A 486 8.76 -1.47 2.26
C GLU A 486 8.63 0.03 1.86
N PRO A 487 7.40 0.56 1.76
CA PRO A 487 7.20 1.97 1.42
C PRO A 487 7.43 2.87 2.63
N ILE A 488 8.09 4.00 2.40
CA ILE A 488 8.23 5.13 3.31
C ILE A 488 7.35 6.26 2.73
N PRO A 489 6.17 6.55 3.32
CA PRO A 489 5.31 7.63 2.85
C PRO A 489 5.87 8.99 3.27
N GLU A 490 6.21 9.83 2.30
CA GLU A 490 6.89 11.12 2.49
C GLU A 490 5.91 12.30 2.37
N TYR A 491 5.70 13.00 3.50
CA TYR A 491 4.72 14.11 3.59
C TYR A 491 5.33 15.52 3.49
N GLN A 492 6.66 15.65 3.64
CA GLN A 492 7.38 16.94 3.63
C GLN A 492 8.70 16.85 2.83
N ILE A 493 8.67 16.17 1.67
CA ILE A 493 9.87 15.79 0.89
C ILE A 493 10.80 16.97 0.52
N ASP A 494 10.26 18.19 0.35
CA ASP A 494 11.05 19.39 0.10
C ASP A 494 11.93 19.86 1.27
N LEU A 495 11.63 19.40 2.49
CA LEU A 495 12.31 19.77 3.72
C LEU A 495 13.28 18.66 4.18
N GLY A 496 12.96 17.40 3.90
CA GLY A 496 13.81 16.25 4.25
C GLY A 496 13.12 14.92 3.99
N GLY A 497 13.85 13.83 4.18
CA GLY A 497 13.27 12.48 4.20
C GLY A 497 12.78 12.13 5.60
N SER A 498 11.67 11.40 5.69
CA SER A 498 11.14 10.91 6.96
C SER A 498 12.06 9.85 7.55
N GLU A 499 12.29 9.93 8.86
CA GLU A 499 12.99 8.90 9.63
C GLU A 499 12.15 7.61 9.65
N GLN A 500 12.78 6.43 9.52
CA GLN A 500 12.10 5.16 9.81
C GLN A 500 12.07 4.94 11.32
N PRO A 501 10.89 4.83 11.97
CA PRO A 501 10.81 4.60 13.41
C PRO A 501 11.55 3.32 13.85
N PRO A 502 12.19 3.30 15.03
CA PRO A 502 12.98 2.13 15.50
C PRO A 502 12.18 0.83 15.59
N ASP A 503 10.86 0.92 15.73
CA ASP A 503 9.94 -0.21 15.85
C ASP A 503 9.59 -0.82 14.47
N ILE A 504 9.49 0.02 13.43
CA ILE A 504 9.53 -0.41 12.02
C ILE A 504 10.86 -1.11 11.71
N VAL A 505 12.00 -0.54 12.13
CA VAL A 505 13.34 -1.14 11.92
C VAL A 505 13.45 -2.51 12.59
N ARG A 506 12.98 -2.69 13.83
CA ARG A 506 12.86 -4.03 14.46
C ARG A 506 11.98 -4.98 13.65
N SER A 507 10.82 -4.51 13.16
CA SER A 507 9.91 -5.33 12.34
C SER A 507 10.55 -5.78 11.01
N LEU A 508 11.45 -4.97 10.44
CA LEU A 508 12.21 -5.26 9.23
C LEU A 508 13.35 -6.25 9.49
N ALA A 509 14.12 -6.05 10.56
CA ALA A 509 15.14 -6.99 11.00
C ALA A 509 14.56 -8.39 11.26
N LEU A 510 13.39 -8.46 11.91
CA LEU A 510 12.64 -9.69 12.11
C LEU A 510 12.21 -10.34 10.78
N ALA A 511 11.70 -9.56 9.82
CA ALA A 511 11.32 -10.10 8.51
C ALA A 511 12.51 -10.74 7.77
N MET A 512 13.69 -10.11 7.83
CA MET A 512 14.94 -10.64 7.29
C MET A 512 15.39 -11.91 8.02
N MET A 513 15.33 -11.92 9.36
CA MET A 513 15.68 -13.09 10.18
C MET A 513 14.81 -14.31 9.85
N LEU A 514 13.51 -14.11 9.61
CA LEU A 514 12.58 -15.21 9.31
C LEU A 514 12.76 -15.81 7.90
N ARG A 515 13.21 -15.00 6.94
CA ARG A 515 13.38 -15.37 5.53
C ARG A 515 14.80 -15.90 5.25
N LYS A 516 15.08 -16.29 4.02
CA LYS A 516 16.40 -16.81 3.58
C LYS A 516 16.63 -16.32 2.16
N ASN A 517 17.80 -15.75 1.88
CA ASN A 517 18.13 -15.11 0.60
C ASN A 517 17.04 -14.11 0.19
N ALA A 518 16.66 -13.26 1.14
CA ALA A 518 15.72 -12.16 0.95
C ALA A 518 16.44 -10.84 1.21
N SER A 519 16.04 -9.80 0.48
CA SER A 519 16.48 -8.42 0.62
C SER A 519 15.31 -7.52 1.04
N ILE A 520 15.59 -6.35 1.61
CA ILE A 520 14.59 -5.28 1.78
C ILE A 520 14.91 -4.15 0.81
N LEU A 521 13.86 -3.67 0.14
CA LEU A 521 13.87 -2.48 -0.68
C LEU A 521 13.02 -1.41 0.01
N ASN A 522 13.69 -0.44 0.66
CA ASN A 522 13.04 0.73 1.24
C ASN A 522 12.73 1.72 0.11
N VAL A 523 11.46 2.05 -0.12
CA VAL A 523 11.04 2.92 -1.23
C VAL A 523 10.39 4.19 -0.68
N ARG A 524 11.02 5.35 -0.87
CA ARG A 524 10.47 6.65 -0.50
C ARG A 524 9.47 7.12 -1.54
N ILE A 525 8.24 7.38 -1.11
CA ILE A 525 7.12 7.72 -2.01
C ILE A 525 6.46 9.00 -1.55
N ASP A 526 6.38 9.99 -2.44
CA ASP A 526 5.71 11.26 -2.21
C ASP A 526 4.19 11.05 -1.97
N CYS A 527 3.67 11.45 -0.80
CA CYS A 527 2.24 11.33 -0.48
C CYS A 527 1.33 12.28 -1.28
N GLY A 528 1.89 13.38 -1.78
CA GLY A 528 1.20 14.38 -2.58
C GLY A 528 0.92 13.93 -4.00
N THR A 529 1.86 13.22 -4.64
CA THR A 529 1.81 12.79 -6.05
C THR A 529 1.76 11.28 -6.27
N GLY A 530 2.31 10.48 -5.35
CA GLY A 530 2.53 9.05 -5.53
C GLY A 530 3.81 8.68 -6.27
N ASP A 531 4.75 9.60 -6.47
CA ASP A 531 6.02 9.32 -7.16
C ASP A 531 7.03 8.62 -6.25
N ILE A 532 7.79 7.67 -6.82
CA ILE A 532 8.97 7.09 -6.19
C ILE A 532 10.12 8.12 -6.22
N VAL A 533 10.53 8.60 -5.05
CA VAL A 533 11.57 9.64 -4.89
C VAL A 533 12.96 9.04 -4.77
N ARG A 534 13.11 7.97 -3.99
CA ARG A 534 14.36 7.22 -3.84
C ARG A 534 14.06 5.76 -3.54
N VAL A 535 14.95 4.89 -3.99
CA VAL A 535 14.99 3.47 -3.63
C VAL A 535 16.28 3.20 -2.88
N GLU A 536 16.16 2.68 -1.67
CA GLU A 536 17.23 2.42 -0.72
C GLU A 536 17.33 0.90 -0.50
N GLY A 537 18.40 0.28 -0.99
CA GLY A 537 18.69 -1.12 -0.73
C GLY A 537 19.12 -1.30 0.73
N ALA A 538 18.26 -1.88 1.56
CA ALA A 538 18.54 -2.07 2.98
C ALA A 538 19.40 -3.33 3.19
N GLY A 539 20.71 -3.19 2.96
CA GLY A 539 21.70 -4.16 3.39
C GLY A 539 21.66 -4.33 4.91
N MET A 540 21.95 -5.54 5.40
CA MET A 540 21.94 -5.82 6.84
C MET A 540 23.10 -5.12 7.54
N ASN A 541 22.84 -3.94 8.10
CA ASN A 541 23.54 -3.49 9.30
C ASN A 541 23.24 -4.52 10.40
N ASN A 542 24.20 -5.43 10.64
CA ASN A 542 24.14 -6.49 11.66
C ASN A 542 24.27 -5.89 13.06
N ASN A 543 23.32 -5.02 13.43
CA ASN A 543 23.24 -4.46 14.76
C ASN A 543 22.72 -5.53 15.72
N GLU A 544 23.64 -6.13 16.48
CA GLU A 544 23.33 -7.19 17.45
C GLU A 544 22.32 -6.75 18.50
N GLN A 545 22.29 -5.45 18.86
CA GLN A 545 21.28 -4.89 19.75
C GLN A 545 19.87 -5.06 19.17
N VAL A 546 19.66 -4.69 17.90
CA VAL A 546 18.35 -4.82 17.22
C VAL A 546 17.92 -6.29 17.14
N ARG A 547 18.87 -7.21 16.93
CA ARG A 547 18.60 -8.67 16.96
C ARG A 547 18.22 -9.14 18.37
N SER A 548 18.92 -8.69 19.41
CA SER A 548 18.64 -9.01 20.81
C SER A 548 17.28 -8.46 21.24
N ASP A 549 16.95 -7.22 20.89
CA ASP A 549 15.66 -6.59 21.18
C ASP A 549 14.50 -7.38 20.55
N VAL A 550 14.66 -7.78 19.28
CA VAL A 550 13.68 -8.62 18.56
C VAL A 550 13.50 -9.98 19.24
N CYS A 551 14.59 -10.65 19.63
CA CYS A 551 14.53 -11.95 20.31
C CYS A 551 13.91 -11.84 21.71
N GLY A 552 14.26 -10.82 22.49
CA GLY A 552 13.70 -10.58 23.82
C GLY A 552 12.21 -10.27 23.81
N ARG A 553 11.75 -9.49 22.83
CA ARG A 553 10.33 -9.21 22.61
C ARG A 553 9.54 -10.43 22.15
N LEU A 554 10.10 -11.20 21.21
CA LEU A 554 9.47 -12.43 20.75
C LEU A 554 9.41 -13.49 21.86
N TYR A 555 10.46 -13.64 22.68
CA TYR A 555 10.44 -14.48 23.87
C TYR A 555 9.34 -14.02 24.84
N SER A 556 9.34 -12.74 25.21
CA SER A 556 8.35 -12.17 26.15
C SER A 556 6.91 -12.43 25.68
N ALA A 557 6.61 -12.23 24.41
CA ALA A 557 5.28 -12.49 23.87
C ALA A 557 4.88 -13.98 23.84
N LEU A 558 5.82 -14.90 23.63
CA LEU A 558 5.55 -16.35 23.65
C LEU A 558 5.37 -16.86 25.09
N ASP A 559 6.24 -16.42 26.01
CA ASP A 559 6.22 -16.69 27.44
C ASP A 559 4.88 -16.27 28.08
N GLN A 560 4.39 -15.07 27.76
CA GLN A 560 3.12 -14.54 28.28
C GLN A 560 1.86 -15.09 27.60
N LEU A 561 1.99 -15.81 26.48
CA LEU A 561 0.87 -16.51 25.81
C LEU A 561 0.85 -18.02 26.11
N GLN A 562 1.89 -18.56 26.75
CA GLN A 562 1.92 -19.93 27.22
C GLN A 562 0.91 -20.14 28.36
N GLY A 563 0.29 -21.32 28.44
CA GLY A 563 -0.66 -21.66 29.50
C GLY A 563 -2.07 -21.07 29.33
N LEU A 564 -2.34 -20.31 28.27
CA LEU A 564 -3.71 -19.94 27.91
C LEU A 564 -4.55 -21.20 27.65
N VAL A 565 -5.81 -21.17 28.08
CA VAL A 565 -6.79 -22.25 27.87
C VAL A 565 -7.42 -22.15 26.47
N PRO A 566 -7.91 -23.25 25.88
CA PRO A 566 -8.53 -23.23 24.56
C PRO A 566 -9.65 -22.21 24.41
N GLY A 567 -9.74 -21.61 23.21
CA GLY A 567 -10.72 -20.57 22.88
C GLY A 567 -10.16 -19.47 21.99
N HIS A 568 -10.98 -18.44 21.76
CA HIS A 568 -10.61 -17.27 20.96
C HIS A 568 -10.32 -16.05 21.83
N TYR A 569 -9.25 -15.36 21.48
CA TYR A 569 -8.75 -14.17 22.14
C TYR A 569 -8.39 -13.10 21.09
N LEU A 570 -8.33 -11.85 21.53
CA LEU A 570 -7.76 -10.75 20.75
C LEU A 570 -6.62 -10.13 21.54
N LEU A 571 -5.49 -9.91 20.86
CA LEU A 571 -4.38 -9.15 21.42
C LEU A 571 -4.36 -7.77 20.77
N MET A 572 -4.60 -6.71 21.56
CA MET A 572 -4.60 -5.31 21.10
C MET A 572 -3.49 -4.54 21.78
N HIS A 573 -2.69 -3.78 21.03
CA HIS A 573 -1.78 -2.79 21.59
C HIS A 573 -2.27 -1.38 21.25
N GLN A 574 -2.02 -0.43 22.16
CA GLN A 574 -2.23 1.01 21.96
C GLN A 574 -0.99 1.76 22.48
N PRO A 575 -0.49 2.81 21.80
CA PRO A 575 0.76 3.48 22.18
C PRO A 575 0.80 4.01 23.62
N GLY A 576 -0.36 4.41 24.17
CA GLY A 576 -0.49 4.89 25.55
C GLY A 576 -0.17 3.86 26.64
N HIS A 577 -0.06 2.56 26.30
CA HIS A 577 0.32 1.51 27.24
C HIS A 577 1.82 1.13 27.18
N GLY A 578 2.62 1.80 26.35
CA GLY A 578 4.03 1.44 26.12
C GLY A 578 4.16 0.02 25.56
N SER A 579 5.25 -0.69 25.87
CA SER A 579 5.51 -2.07 25.40
C SER A 579 4.62 -3.15 26.05
N ASN A 580 3.34 -2.86 26.26
CA ASN A 580 2.32 -3.78 26.76
C ASN A 580 1.18 -3.93 25.73
N ALA A 581 0.51 -5.08 25.75
CA ALA A 581 -0.71 -5.32 25.00
C ALA A 581 -1.83 -5.80 25.92
N LEU A 582 -3.07 -5.48 25.57
CA LEU A 582 -4.30 -5.89 26.22
C LEU A 582 -4.79 -7.19 25.59
N LEU A 583 -4.94 -8.24 26.39
CA LEU A 583 -5.48 -9.53 26.00
C LEU A 583 -6.97 -9.57 26.35
N TYR A 584 -7.82 -9.79 25.36
CA TYR A 584 -9.26 -9.95 25.50
C TYR A 584 -9.67 -11.39 25.23
N ARG A 585 -10.65 -11.93 25.97
CA ARG A 585 -11.16 -13.30 25.83
C ARG A 585 -12.62 -13.30 25.37
N ALA A 586 -12.96 -14.15 24.40
CA ALA A 586 -14.34 -14.33 23.94
C ALA A 586 -15.24 -14.89 25.05
N GLY A 587 -16.50 -14.42 25.10
CA GLY A 587 -17.53 -15.00 25.98
C GLY A 587 -17.43 -14.63 27.48
N GLY A 588 -16.62 -13.63 27.84
CA GLY A 588 -16.63 -13.10 29.21
C GLY A 588 -17.98 -12.48 29.59
N ALA A 589 -18.50 -12.81 30.76
CA ALA A 589 -19.78 -12.30 31.25
C ALA A 589 -19.66 -10.84 31.72
N GLY A 590 -20.00 -9.89 30.84
CA GLY A 590 -20.14 -8.49 31.23
C GLY A 590 -20.24 -7.52 30.06
N ALA A 591 -21.39 -6.86 29.91
CA ALA A 591 -21.51 -5.60 29.17
C ALA A 591 -20.98 -4.42 30.01
N GLY A 592 -19.77 -4.58 30.55
CA GLY A 592 -19.11 -3.61 31.42
C GLY A 592 -18.21 -2.64 30.64
N ALA A 593 -17.77 -1.57 31.31
CA ALA A 593 -16.77 -0.67 30.77
C ALA A 593 -15.47 -1.46 30.49
N GLY A 594 -15.07 -1.55 29.22
CA GLY A 594 -13.93 -2.35 28.76
C GLY A 594 -14.29 -3.62 27.97
N ALA A 595 -15.57 -3.91 27.72
CA ALA A 595 -15.97 -4.90 26.71
C ALA A 595 -15.61 -4.41 25.29
N LEU A 596 -15.19 -5.34 24.42
CA LEU A 596 -14.82 -5.09 23.02
C LEU A 596 -15.73 -5.88 22.08
N GLN A 597 -16.31 -5.20 21.08
CA GLN A 597 -17.20 -5.80 20.09
C GLN A 597 -16.59 -5.76 18.68
N LEU A 598 -16.54 -6.90 17.98
CA LEU A 598 -16.09 -6.99 16.59
C LEU A 598 -17.19 -6.55 15.60
N GLN A 599 -17.53 -5.25 15.63
CA GLN A 599 -18.43 -4.62 14.68
C GLN A 599 -17.62 -3.82 13.65
N PHE A 600 -17.24 -4.47 12.55
CA PHE A 600 -16.47 -3.84 11.48
C PHE A 600 -17.25 -2.68 10.83
N CYS A 601 -16.69 -1.47 10.89
CA CYS A 601 -17.29 -0.28 10.30
C CYS A 601 -16.22 0.56 9.57
N SER A 602 -16.27 0.56 8.23
CA SER A 602 -15.37 1.39 7.40
C SER A 602 -15.75 2.87 7.37
N GLN A 603 -16.91 3.25 7.92
CA GLN A 603 -17.37 4.64 8.01
C GLN A 603 -16.95 5.30 9.34
N GLN A 604 -16.83 4.51 10.41
CA GLN A 604 -16.36 4.96 11.72
C GLN A 604 -14.84 5.08 11.70
N LEU A 605 -14.31 6.21 12.16
CA LEU A 605 -12.88 6.48 12.27
C LEU A 605 -12.36 6.07 13.65
N ALA A 606 -11.07 5.73 13.74
CA ALA A 606 -10.39 5.58 15.03
C ALA A 606 -10.21 6.98 15.68
N GLU A 607 -11.12 7.33 16.60
CA GLU A 607 -11.31 8.71 17.11
C GLU A 607 -10.04 9.35 17.71
N ALA A 608 -9.22 8.56 18.40
CA ALA A 608 -7.97 9.04 19.02
C ALA A 608 -6.90 9.41 17.98
N ASP A 609 -6.81 8.65 16.89
CA ASP A 609 -5.63 8.60 16.04
C ASP A 609 -5.63 9.65 14.92
N GLU A 610 -6.77 9.94 14.28
CA GLU A 610 -6.79 10.93 13.19
C GLU A 610 -6.54 12.36 13.70
N ALA A 611 -7.09 12.70 14.88
CA ALA A 611 -6.81 13.97 15.54
C ALA A 611 -5.35 14.07 16.05
N ALA A 612 -4.72 12.95 16.41
CA ALA A 612 -3.31 12.91 16.82
C ALA A 612 -2.35 13.00 15.63
N ALA A 613 -2.56 12.21 14.57
CA ALA A 613 -1.75 12.21 13.35
C ALA A 613 -1.78 13.56 12.61
N VAL A 614 -2.87 14.31 12.69
CA VAL A 614 -2.96 15.69 12.17
C VAL A 614 -2.13 16.68 13.01
N ARG A 615 -1.86 16.39 14.29
CA ARG A 615 -1.08 17.26 15.19
C ARG A 615 0.42 16.94 15.20
N ALA A 616 0.79 15.67 15.03
CA ALA A 616 2.18 15.20 15.10
C ALA A 616 2.82 15.08 13.71
N PRO A 617 3.84 15.89 13.36
CA PRO A 617 4.64 15.68 12.15
C PRO A 617 5.47 14.38 12.24
N PRO A 618 5.81 13.76 11.09
CA PRO A 618 6.87 12.77 11.06
C PRO A 618 8.20 13.39 11.49
N THR A 619 9.06 12.63 12.16
CA THR A 619 10.45 13.08 12.37
C THR A 619 11.17 13.10 11.02
N LEU A 620 11.82 14.21 10.70
CA LEU A 620 12.71 14.30 9.53
C LEU A 620 14.13 13.90 9.93
N ALA A 621 14.77 13.13 9.06
CA ALA A 621 16.18 12.76 9.17
C ALA A 621 16.97 13.40 8.00
N PRO A 622 18.30 13.62 8.16
CA PRO A 622 19.16 14.23 7.13
C PRO A 622 19.49 13.26 5.98
N VAL A 623 18.46 12.65 5.38
CA VAL A 623 18.58 11.69 4.29
C VAL A 623 18.92 12.39 2.97
N LEU A 624 19.90 11.85 2.24
CA LEU A 624 20.34 12.39 0.95
C LEU A 624 19.35 12.08 -0.19
N LEU A 625 18.27 12.84 -0.27
CA LEU A 625 17.33 12.84 -1.41
C LEU A 625 17.94 13.49 -2.68
N PRO A 626 17.47 13.14 -3.90
CA PRO A 626 17.90 13.75 -5.17
C PRO A 626 17.87 15.29 -5.18
N ALA A 627 16.88 15.90 -4.54
CA ALA A 627 16.71 17.35 -4.49
C ALA A 627 17.90 18.07 -3.85
N HIS A 628 18.59 17.47 -2.87
CA HIS A 628 19.78 18.06 -2.24
C HIS A 628 20.95 18.17 -3.22
N LYS A 629 21.16 17.13 -4.03
CA LYS A 629 22.25 17.06 -5.02
C LYS A 629 22.06 18.10 -6.13
N PHE A 630 20.83 18.22 -6.63
CA PHE A 630 20.45 19.21 -7.65
C PHE A 630 20.46 20.65 -7.12
N ARG A 631 19.80 20.91 -5.97
CA ARG A 631 19.74 22.26 -5.36
C ARG A 631 21.08 22.70 -4.76
N LYS A 632 22.02 21.77 -4.52
CA LYS A 632 23.31 21.96 -3.84
C LYS A 632 23.17 22.49 -2.41
N ILE A 633 22.12 22.04 -1.73
CA ILE A 633 21.80 22.35 -0.33
C ILE A 633 21.90 21.05 0.48
N LEU A 634 22.50 21.12 1.68
CA LEU A 634 22.64 19.97 2.56
C LEU A 634 21.30 19.43 3.10
N PRO A 635 21.18 18.12 3.38
CA PRO A 635 20.00 17.55 4.04
C PRO A 635 19.68 18.24 5.36
N CYS A 636 18.40 18.63 5.52
CA CYS A 636 17.89 19.38 6.66
C CYS A 636 18.72 20.64 7.03
N ALA A 637 19.20 21.39 6.05
CA ALA A 637 19.88 22.68 6.25
C ALA A 637 19.04 23.84 5.71
N PHE A 638 19.30 25.06 6.21
CA PHE A 638 18.77 26.26 5.60
C PHE A 638 19.48 26.57 4.27
N THR A 639 18.94 27.51 3.49
CA THR A 639 19.53 27.86 2.21
C THR A 639 20.83 28.66 2.35
N PRO A 640 21.89 28.38 1.56
CA PRO A 640 23.04 29.25 1.41
C PRO A 640 22.78 30.37 0.36
N HIS A 641 21.53 30.58 -0.08
CA HIS A 641 21.17 31.50 -1.16
C HIS A 641 20.15 32.56 -0.70
N GLU A 642 20.60 33.82 -0.57
CA GLU A 642 19.77 34.98 -0.15
C GLU A 642 18.44 35.10 -0.90
N ARG A 643 18.42 34.75 -2.20
CA ARG A 643 17.22 34.83 -3.06
C ARG A 643 16.10 33.87 -2.64
N GLN A 644 16.40 32.86 -1.84
CA GLN A 644 15.44 31.86 -1.32
C GLN A 644 14.98 32.16 0.12
N VAL A 645 15.56 33.17 0.77
CA VAL A 645 15.15 33.63 2.10
C VAL A 645 13.85 34.43 2.01
N ALA A 646 12.98 34.26 3.00
CA ALA A 646 11.75 35.03 3.13
C ALA A 646 12.07 36.53 3.29
N LYS A 647 11.79 37.32 2.25
CA LYS A 647 11.86 38.78 2.33
C LYS A 647 10.80 39.26 3.32
N GLU A 648 11.23 39.98 4.36
CA GLU A 648 10.32 40.57 5.34
C GLU A 648 9.22 41.38 4.64
N SER A 649 7.97 41.15 5.02
CA SER A 649 6.83 41.86 4.46
C SER A 649 6.82 43.31 4.97
N ARG A 650 7.49 44.22 4.25
CA ARG A 650 7.48 45.69 4.49
C ARG A 650 6.09 46.36 4.44
N ARG A 651 5.00 45.59 4.38
CA ARG A 651 3.64 46.07 4.56
C ARG A 651 3.31 45.97 6.06
N PRO A 652 2.99 47.07 6.75
CA PRO A 652 2.53 46.98 8.14
C PRO A 652 1.27 46.12 8.20
N VAL A 653 1.05 45.46 9.34
CA VAL A 653 -0.11 44.57 9.55
C VAL A 653 -1.40 45.38 9.44
N THR A 654 -1.97 45.42 8.25
CA THR A 654 -3.29 45.99 8.02
C THR A 654 -4.29 45.19 8.83
N ARG A 655 -4.92 45.85 9.82
CA ARG A 655 -5.95 45.28 10.70
C ARG A 655 -6.81 44.29 9.93
N GLN A 656 -6.93 43.06 10.45
CA GLN A 656 -7.82 42.05 9.90
C GLN A 656 -9.18 42.69 9.63
N LYS A 657 -9.55 42.84 8.36
CA LYS A 657 -10.90 43.27 8.00
C LYS A 657 -11.82 42.17 8.50
N THR A 658 -12.65 42.49 9.49
CA THR A 658 -13.70 41.58 9.97
C THR A 658 -14.46 41.03 8.78
N PRO A 659 -14.79 39.72 8.75
CA PRO A 659 -15.48 39.13 7.62
C PRO A 659 -16.77 39.93 7.31
N PRO A 660 -17.12 40.11 6.03
CA PRO A 660 -18.29 40.90 5.65
C PRO A 660 -19.52 40.33 6.37
N GLN A 661 -20.23 41.19 7.12
CA GLN A 661 -21.45 40.74 7.80
C GLN A 661 -22.42 40.21 6.75
N ALA A 662 -22.89 38.97 6.96
CA ALA A 662 -23.85 38.33 6.07
C ALA A 662 -25.04 39.28 5.80
N ILE A 663 -25.45 39.36 4.54
CA ILE A 663 -26.48 40.28 4.05
C ILE A 663 -27.73 40.13 4.93
N LYS A 664 -28.02 41.15 5.75
CA LYS A 664 -29.18 41.14 6.65
C LYS A 664 -30.44 41.24 5.82
N TRP A 665 -31.07 40.10 5.55
CA TRP A 665 -32.34 40.01 4.84
C TRP A 665 -33.35 40.98 5.47
N PRO A 666 -33.99 41.87 4.68
CA PRO A 666 -34.88 42.88 5.21
C PRO A 666 -36.08 42.22 5.91
N LYS A 667 -36.31 42.59 7.17
CA LYS A 667 -37.40 42.01 7.99
C LYS A 667 -38.74 42.17 7.26
N ARG A 668 -39.31 41.04 6.87
CA ARG A 668 -40.59 40.92 6.14
C ARG A 668 -41.67 41.71 6.90
N LYS A 669 -42.11 42.86 6.37
CA LYS A 669 -43.15 43.69 7.02
C LYS A 669 -44.41 42.86 7.19
N ARG A 670 -44.79 42.55 8.44
CA ARG A 670 -46.12 42.01 8.77
C ARG A 670 -47.17 43.00 8.26
N ARG A 671 -47.92 42.64 7.23
CA ARG A 671 -49.18 43.34 6.89
C ARG A 671 -50.09 43.25 8.12
N LYS A 672 -50.51 44.39 8.66
CA LYS A 672 -51.69 44.41 9.54
C LYS A 672 -52.91 44.13 8.65
N ASN A 673 -53.73 43.15 9.00
CA ASN A 673 -55.08 43.10 8.49
C ASN A 673 -55.81 44.35 9.01
N LYS A 674 -56.35 45.17 8.11
CA LYS A 674 -57.53 45.97 8.41
C LYS A 674 -58.72 45.04 8.20
N ASN A 675 -59.31 44.56 9.28
CA ASN A 675 -60.74 44.29 9.25
C ASN A 675 -61.43 45.65 9.44
N THR A 676 -62.39 45.93 8.57
CA THR A 676 -63.47 46.90 8.79
C THR A 676 -64.77 46.15 8.54
N ASN A 677 -65.83 46.59 9.20
CA ASN A 677 -67.19 46.00 9.13
C ASN A 677 -67.64 45.72 7.69
#